data_AF-A0A401J1F1-F1
#
_entry.id   AF-A0A401J1F1-F1
#
_cell.length_a   1.000
_cell.length_b   1.000
_cell.length_c   1.000
_cell.angle_alpha   90.00
_cell.angle_beta   90.00
_cell.angle_gamma   90.00
#
_symmetry.space_group_name_H-M   'P 1'
#
loop_
_entity.id
_entity.type
_entity.pdbx_description
1 polymer ?
#
loop_
_entity_poly.entity_id
_entity_poly.type
_entity_poly.pdbx_seq_one_letter_code
_entity_poly.pdbx_strand_id
1 'polypeptide(L)'
;MNVRPPAREQDAFGEIVMATVGLSAVGTVIGGPIGGAIGALIGNAIDHAVLFKPKGREGPRLNELQVQTSSYGTQVPRLFGTMRVAGTVIWATDLRETKSKSGGGKGRPSVTSYSYSASFAVALSARAIGSIGRIWADGNLLRGAAGDFKSALSAFRVHDGGADQAVDPLIAAAQGVAVTPAHRGMAYVVFEDLALEDYGNRIPSLTFEVVADAEAVAIEAIAAAVSDGRIGGAGLASVEGYAASGADVREAITPLVESHGLALQGLQLTAAGESAGEIGAAALAARVNGRTIDAVEHAGGAADAVPVALSLRHYDAARDYQAGVQRVTRPGPGRAERGIELPAVLAADAARELAGARLASGWTGRATMVLRCGWAALGLEPGEVVRVSDVPGLWRIEEREWEAMAVRLSLRRVPGAGGVMPGGASSGAIVRQVDAPHGVTSLMLADLPRLSEGVADAPLVIAAASGGPGWRSAALFAMSGTGEAIPIGRSAPRAVMGVADHALAPGSVTMVDGRNALDVTLLAVDMALLSADEQGLAQGRNLCLVGRELIQFGAAVQNGEARYRLSDLRRGLRGTEWAMDAHVAGEPFLLIEEERLVDPLAMLGVAGEIGGTVQLSAIGLGDVEPVVAGVAITGEALMPPAPVHVQAQADGGGWQIGWTRRSRAGWRWSSGGDVPLGEESERYVVRVLKGDVVVRSAETIAPDWTYDAAMIAVDSGAGHDGALSVEVRQVGTFATGRAATVAIAT
;
A
#
# COMPACT_ATOMS: atom_id res chain seq x y z
N MET A 1 -51.88 36.49 -58.40
CA MET A 1 -52.93 35.50 -58.09
C MET A 1 -52.40 34.70 -56.90
N ASN A 2 -52.74 35.12 -55.68
CA ASN A 2 -53.56 34.34 -54.73
C ASN A 2 -53.06 32.88 -54.61
N VAL A 3 -52.54 32.37 -53.48
CA VAL A 3 -53.11 32.36 -52.12
C VAL A 3 -51.99 32.05 -51.08
N ARG A 4 -52.23 32.50 -49.84
CA ARG A 4 -51.46 32.43 -48.58
C ARG A 4 -50.82 31.07 -48.17
N PRO A 5 -49.81 31.10 -47.26
CA PRO A 5 -49.13 29.93 -46.71
C PRO A 5 -49.82 29.38 -45.44
N PRO A 6 -49.54 28.12 -45.08
CA PRO A 6 -49.40 27.67 -43.69
C PRO A 6 -47.93 27.26 -43.46
N ALA A 7 -47.37 27.06 -42.28
CA ALA A 7 -47.65 27.40 -40.90
C ALA A 7 -46.30 27.09 -40.20
N ARG A 8 -45.83 27.97 -39.29
CA ARG A 8 -44.66 27.68 -38.46
C ARG A 8 -45.07 26.71 -37.34
N GLU A 9 -44.51 25.51 -37.34
CA GLU A 9 -44.17 24.73 -36.12
C GLU A 9 -42.67 24.99 -35.91
N GLN A 10 -42.17 25.70 -34.90
CA GLN A 10 -42.32 25.51 -33.45
C GLN A 10 -41.97 24.09 -32.99
N ASP A 11 -40.69 23.73 -33.14
CA ASP A 11 -40.05 22.80 -32.21
C ASP A 11 -39.91 23.52 -30.85
N ALA A 12 -40.86 23.23 -29.98
CA ALA A 12 -40.85 23.63 -28.59
C ALA A 12 -39.90 22.72 -27.79
N PHE A 13 -38.93 23.36 -27.14
CA PHE A 13 -38.61 23.20 -25.73
C PHE A 13 -38.88 21.84 -25.09
N GLY A 14 -37.79 21.11 -24.87
CA GLY A 14 -37.63 20.15 -23.78
C GLY A 14 -36.35 20.46 -23.01
N GLU A 15 -36.31 21.63 -22.37
CA GLU A 15 -35.41 21.90 -21.24
C GLU A 15 -35.64 20.80 -20.19
N ILE A 16 -34.69 19.87 -20.05
CA ILE A 16 -34.55 19.12 -18.81
C ILE A 16 -33.67 19.97 -17.89
N VAL A 17 -34.29 21.00 -17.32
CA VAL A 17 -33.97 21.43 -15.97
C VAL A 17 -34.55 20.37 -15.04
N MET A 18 -33.72 19.79 -14.17
CA MET A 18 -34.00 19.09 -12.88
C MET A 18 -32.88 18.06 -12.66
N ALA A 19 -32.08 18.05 -11.59
CA ALA A 19 -32.20 18.74 -10.32
C ALA A 19 -30.81 18.95 -9.69
N THR A 20 -30.36 20.21 -9.59
CA THR A 20 -29.40 20.64 -8.58
C THR A 20 -30.20 20.91 -7.30
N VAL A 21 -30.58 19.85 -6.60
CA VAL A 21 -31.12 19.92 -5.24
C VAL A 21 -30.49 18.78 -4.44
N GLY A 22 -29.70 19.12 -3.41
CA GLY A 22 -29.48 18.19 -2.30
C GLY A 22 -28.08 18.04 -1.71
N LEU A 23 -27.10 18.92 -1.95
CA LEU A 23 -25.82 18.88 -1.19
C LEU A 23 -25.83 19.73 0.10
N SER A 24 -27.02 20.20 0.53
CA SER A 24 -27.24 20.86 1.82
C SER A 24 -27.77 19.94 2.93
N ALA A 25 -27.95 18.64 2.66
CA ALA A 25 -28.63 17.72 3.59
C ALA A 25 -27.77 16.58 4.17
N VAL A 26 -26.44 16.60 4.06
CA VAL A 26 -25.56 15.61 4.72
C VAL A 26 -24.88 16.18 5.98
N GLY A 27 -24.83 17.51 6.13
CA GLY A 27 -24.18 18.16 7.27
C GLY A 27 -24.94 18.10 8.60
N THR A 28 -26.24 17.79 8.60
CA THR A 28 -27.09 17.76 9.80
C THR A 28 -27.50 16.36 10.27
N VAL A 29 -27.19 15.31 9.49
CA VAL A 29 -27.61 13.93 9.82
C VAL A 29 -26.55 13.18 10.65
N ILE A 30 -25.29 13.62 10.67
CA ILE A 30 -24.20 12.92 11.40
C ILE A 30 -23.62 13.76 12.56
N GLY A 31 -23.72 15.08 12.52
CA GLY A 31 -23.31 15.94 13.63
C GLY A 31 -24.42 16.95 13.91
N GLY A 32 -24.99 16.95 15.11
CA GLY A 32 -25.99 17.93 15.53
C GLY A 32 -25.50 19.38 15.44
N PRO A 33 -26.15 20.36 16.08
CA PRO A 33 -25.97 21.81 15.83
C PRO A 33 -24.53 22.39 15.92
N ILE A 34 -23.54 21.60 16.34
CA ILE A 34 -22.10 21.92 16.34
C ILE A 34 -21.44 21.61 14.97
N GLY A 35 -21.90 20.62 14.20
CA GLY A 35 -21.32 20.23 12.90
C GLY A 35 -21.63 21.22 11.75
N GLY A 36 -22.79 21.88 11.81
CA GLY A 36 -23.18 22.91 10.83
C GLY A 36 -22.33 24.19 10.91
N ALA A 37 -21.75 24.49 12.08
CA ALA A 37 -20.91 25.68 12.27
C ALA A 37 -19.51 25.53 11.65
N ILE A 38 -18.99 24.31 11.56
CA ILE A 38 -17.67 24.03 10.97
C ILE A 38 -17.75 23.95 9.44
N GLY A 39 -18.84 23.39 8.89
CA GLY A 39 -19.08 23.34 7.45
C GLY A 39 -19.36 24.71 6.82
N ALA A 40 -20.03 25.61 7.53
CA ALA A 40 -20.36 26.96 7.04
C ALA A 40 -19.16 27.93 7.02
N LEU A 41 -18.13 27.70 7.83
CA LEU A 41 -16.92 28.53 7.88
C LEU A 41 -15.92 28.19 6.77
N ILE A 42 -15.91 26.94 6.28
CA ILE A 42 -15.04 26.53 5.16
C ILE A 42 -15.67 26.90 3.80
N GLY A 43 -16.99 26.78 3.66
CA GLY A 43 -17.69 27.12 2.41
C GLY A 43 -17.65 28.62 2.05
N ASN A 44 -17.81 29.51 3.04
CA ASN A 44 -17.87 30.96 2.78
C ASN A 44 -16.54 31.59 2.35
N ALA A 45 -15.40 31.00 2.75
CA ALA A 45 -14.08 31.51 2.39
C ALA A 45 -13.71 31.20 0.93
N ILE A 46 -14.25 30.10 0.38
CA ILE A 46 -13.99 29.65 -1.00
C ILE A 46 -14.90 30.40 -1.99
N ASP A 47 -16.18 30.59 -1.65
CA ASP A 47 -17.15 31.22 -2.55
C ASP A 47 -16.81 32.69 -2.87
N HIS A 48 -16.30 33.47 -1.91
CA HIS A 48 -15.93 34.88 -2.15
C HIS A 48 -14.64 35.07 -2.97
N ALA A 49 -13.76 34.07 -3.02
CA ALA A 49 -12.51 34.12 -3.80
C ALA A 49 -12.68 33.66 -5.25
N VAL A 50 -13.71 32.84 -5.52
CA VAL A 50 -13.94 32.20 -6.82
C VAL A 50 -15.04 32.89 -7.63
N LEU A 51 -16.14 33.36 -7.02
CA LEU A 51 -17.30 33.90 -7.76
C LEU A 51 -17.20 35.37 -8.18
N PHE A 52 -16.33 36.19 -7.57
CA PHE A 52 -16.28 37.65 -7.80
C PHE A 52 -14.89 38.24 -8.04
N LYS A 53 -13.94 37.48 -8.62
CA LYS A 53 -12.58 37.99 -8.91
C LYS A 53 -12.55 38.78 -10.24
N PRO A 54 -11.99 40.01 -10.28
CA PRO A 54 -11.72 40.69 -11.55
C PRO A 54 -10.66 39.90 -12.36
N LYS A 55 -10.79 39.87 -13.69
CA LYS A 55 -9.84 39.20 -14.60
C LYS A 55 -8.43 39.76 -14.42
N GLY A 56 -7.52 38.97 -13.87
CA GLY A 56 -6.09 39.25 -13.75
C GLY A 56 -5.28 37.94 -13.74
N ARG A 57 -4.03 37.99 -14.22
CA ARG A 57 -3.11 36.83 -14.34
C ARG A 57 -3.04 36.04 -13.04
N GLU A 58 -3.20 34.72 -13.13
CA GLU A 58 -3.08 33.79 -12.01
C GLU A 58 -1.62 33.38 -11.82
N GLY A 59 -1.10 33.49 -10.59
CA GLY A 59 0.24 33.03 -10.24
C GLY A 59 0.30 31.51 -9.99
N PRO A 60 1.51 30.96 -9.76
CA PRO A 60 1.71 29.54 -9.46
C PRO A 60 0.91 29.11 -8.22
N ARG A 61 0.21 27.97 -8.31
CA ARG A 61 -0.57 27.38 -7.21
C ARG A 61 0.05 26.06 -6.75
N LEU A 62 -0.18 25.67 -5.50
CA LEU A 62 0.12 24.31 -5.08
C LEU A 62 -0.82 23.34 -5.81
N ASN A 63 -0.23 22.47 -6.62
CA ASN A 63 -0.98 21.37 -7.23
C ASN A 63 -1.29 20.31 -6.16
N GLU A 64 -2.51 19.80 -6.19
CA GLU A 64 -2.87 18.63 -5.39
C GLU A 64 -2.12 17.42 -5.91
N LEU A 65 -1.47 16.68 -5.01
CA LEU A 65 -0.66 15.50 -5.33
C LEU A 65 -1.42 14.44 -6.14
N GLN A 66 -2.76 14.43 -6.08
CA GLN A 66 -3.59 13.44 -6.78
C GLN A 66 -3.81 13.73 -8.26
N VAL A 67 -3.51 14.95 -8.73
CA VAL A 67 -3.85 15.37 -10.09
C VAL A 67 -2.64 15.22 -11.01
N GLN A 68 -2.49 14.03 -11.60
CA GLN A 68 -1.60 13.84 -12.73
C GLN A 68 -2.32 14.24 -14.03
N THR A 69 -1.92 15.36 -14.62
CA THR A 69 -2.44 15.80 -15.94
C THR A 69 -1.37 15.59 -17.00
N SER A 70 -1.60 14.65 -17.90
CA SER A 70 -0.82 14.50 -19.13
C SER A 70 -1.54 15.24 -20.25
N SER A 71 -1.39 16.56 -20.29
CA SER A 71 -1.87 17.40 -21.39
C SER A 71 -0.72 18.18 -22.01
N TYR A 72 -0.78 18.38 -23.33
CA TYR A 72 0.23 19.17 -24.03
C TYR A 72 0.29 20.60 -23.46
N GLY A 73 1.50 21.08 -23.18
CA GLY A 73 1.73 22.40 -22.57
C GLY A 73 1.68 22.43 -21.05
N THR A 74 1.53 21.28 -20.37
CA THR A 74 1.71 21.20 -18.91
C THR A 74 3.14 21.61 -18.53
N GLN A 75 3.27 22.50 -17.55
CA GLN A 75 4.59 22.95 -17.07
C GLN A 75 5.27 21.85 -16.25
N VAL A 76 6.54 21.59 -16.55
CA VAL A 76 7.41 20.74 -15.72
C VAL A 76 8.26 21.66 -14.83
N PRO A 77 8.15 21.58 -13.49
CA PRO A 77 8.86 22.49 -12.60
C PRO A 77 10.37 22.20 -12.54
N ARG A 78 11.18 23.24 -12.27
CA ARG A 78 12.57 23.04 -11.83
C ARG A 78 12.54 22.77 -10.33
N LEU A 79 13.03 21.60 -9.94
CA LEU A 79 13.00 21.15 -8.54
C LEU A 79 14.29 21.53 -7.83
N PHE A 80 14.15 21.94 -6.58
CA PHE A 80 15.23 22.24 -5.66
C PHE A 80 14.99 21.49 -4.35
N GLY A 81 16.05 21.02 -3.71
CA GLY A 81 15.97 20.27 -2.45
C GLY A 81 15.24 18.94 -2.60
N THR A 82 14.52 18.51 -1.57
CA THR A 82 13.73 17.27 -1.57
C THR A 82 12.24 17.56 -1.50
N MET A 83 11.46 16.98 -2.42
CA MET A 83 10.00 17.15 -2.40
C MET A 83 9.25 16.01 -3.09
N ARG A 84 7.94 15.92 -2.85
CA ARG A 84 7.06 15.03 -3.59
C ARG A 84 6.38 15.76 -4.74
N VAL A 85 6.46 15.21 -5.94
CA VAL A 85 5.88 15.80 -7.16
C VAL A 85 5.01 14.79 -7.91
N ALA A 86 3.93 15.28 -8.52
CA ALA A 86 3.22 14.53 -9.54
C ALA A 86 4.00 14.61 -10.86
N GLY A 87 4.29 13.46 -11.46
CA GLY A 87 5.05 13.40 -12.71
C GLY A 87 4.16 13.59 -13.95
N THR A 88 4.72 14.01 -15.07
CA THR A 88 3.99 14.15 -16.35
C THR A 88 4.35 13.02 -17.29
N VAL A 89 3.38 12.25 -17.81
CA VAL A 89 3.70 11.19 -18.78
C VAL A 89 4.13 11.83 -20.10
N ILE A 90 5.33 11.49 -20.56
CA ILE A 90 5.93 12.01 -21.80
C ILE A 90 6.00 10.97 -22.92
N TRP A 91 5.84 9.68 -22.57
CA TRP A 91 5.81 8.56 -23.50
C TRP A 91 5.08 7.37 -22.88
N ALA A 92 4.37 6.58 -23.69
CA ALA A 92 3.75 5.32 -23.26
C ALA A 92 3.55 4.38 -24.46
N THR A 93 3.56 3.07 -24.21
CA THR A 93 3.08 2.05 -25.15
C THR A 93 1.59 1.79 -24.96
N ASP A 94 0.98 1.08 -25.91
CA ASP A 94 -0.31 0.44 -25.68
C ASP A 94 -0.23 -0.58 -24.54
N LEU A 95 -1.37 -0.88 -23.92
CA LEU A 95 -1.51 -1.91 -22.91
C LEU A 95 -1.20 -3.29 -23.51
N ARG A 96 -0.26 -4.01 -22.90
CA ARG A 96 0.06 -5.40 -23.28
C ARG A 96 -0.85 -6.34 -22.51
N GLU A 97 -1.70 -7.07 -23.22
CA GLU A 97 -2.58 -8.10 -22.67
C GLU A 97 -1.91 -9.47 -22.76
N THR A 98 -1.69 -10.13 -21.62
CA THR A 98 -1.24 -11.53 -21.57
C THR A 98 -2.41 -12.41 -21.15
N LYS A 99 -2.68 -13.45 -21.95
CA LYS A 99 -3.72 -14.44 -21.67
C LYS A 99 -3.09 -15.70 -21.12
N SER A 100 -3.53 -16.14 -19.95
CA SER A 100 -3.23 -17.49 -19.48
C SER A 100 -4.52 -18.31 -19.42
N LYS A 101 -4.52 -19.46 -20.08
CA LYS A 101 -5.65 -20.38 -20.11
C LYS A 101 -5.37 -21.51 -19.13
N SER A 102 -6.19 -21.61 -18.10
CA SER A 102 -6.16 -22.72 -17.14
C SER A 102 -7.46 -23.53 -17.27
N GLY A 103 -7.35 -24.85 -17.20
CA GLY A 103 -8.48 -25.76 -17.39
C GLY A 103 -8.84 -26.05 -18.86
N GLY A 104 -9.08 -27.32 -19.15
CA GLY A 104 -9.46 -27.82 -20.47
C GLY A 104 -9.62 -29.35 -20.54
N GLY A 105 -9.82 -30.01 -19.41
CA GLY A 105 -10.10 -31.44 -19.35
C GLY A 105 -11.57 -31.77 -19.61
N LYS A 106 -11.87 -33.01 -19.99
CA LYS A 106 -13.24 -33.51 -20.24
C LYS A 106 -14.17 -33.13 -19.07
N GLY A 107 -15.09 -32.20 -19.32
CA GLY A 107 -16.18 -31.85 -18.42
C GLY A 107 -16.00 -30.59 -17.56
N ARG A 108 -14.86 -29.88 -17.60
CA ARG A 108 -14.68 -28.64 -16.82
C ARG A 108 -14.49 -27.40 -17.71
N PRO A 109 -15.17 -26.27 -17.42
CA PRO A 109 -15.00 -25.03 -18.19
C PRO A 109 -13.54 -24.53 -18.10
N SER A 110 -12.99 -24.07 -19.23
CA SER A 110 -11.69 -23.38 -19.24
C SER A 110 -11.86 -21.96 -18.69
N VAL A 111 -11.00 -21.56 -17.74
CA VAL A 111 -10.93 -20.20 -17.21
C VAL A 111 -9.74 -19.49 -17.86
N THR A 112 -10.03 -18.51 -18.70
CA THR A 112 -9.04 -17.60 -19.27
C THR A 112 -8.86 -16.42 -18.33
N SER A 113 -7.66 -16.25 -17.78
CA SER A 113 -7.29 -15.05 -17.03
C SER A 113 -6.51 -14.09 -17.92
N TYR A 114 -6.72 -12.80 -17.70
CA TYR A 114 -6.14 -11.70 -18.47
C TYR A 114 -5.33 -10.84 -17.51
N SER A 115 -4.05 -10.62 -17.82
CA SER A 115 -3.19 -9.69 -17.10
C SER A 115 -2.76 -8.57 -18.04
N TYR A 116 -2.68 -7.35 -17.53
CA TYR A 116 -2.31 -6.16 -18.30
C TYR A 116 -1.03 -5.54 -17.77
N SER A 117 -0.14 -5.14 -18.66
CA SER A 117 1.05 -4.35 -18.32
C SER A 117 1.25 -3.18 -19.29
N ALA A 118 2.00 -2.15 -18.86
CA ALA A 118 2.37 -1.03 -19.70
C ALA A 118 3.81 -0.60 -19.49
N SER A 119 4.43 -0.10 -20.56
CA SER A 119 5.70 0.61 -20.51
C SER A 119 5.47 2.10 -20.76
N PHE A 120 6.00 2.98 -19.91
CA PHE A 120 5.80 4.41 -20.03
C PHE A 120 6.90 5.22 -19.34
N ALA A 121 7.05 6.48 -19.75
CA ALA A 121 8.03 7.42 -19.22
C ALA A 121 7.36 8.64 -18.59
N VAL A 122 7.88 9.08 -17.45
CA VAL A 122 7.30 10.16 -16.64
C VAL A 122 8.34 11.22 -16.33
N ALA A 123 8.15 12.45 -16.83
CA ALA A 123 8.98 13.61 -16.52
C ALA A 123 8.69 14.13 -15.10
N LEU A 124 9.75 14.51 -14.39
CA LEU A 124 9.70 14.91 -12.99
C LEU A 124 10.21 16.34 -12.77
N SER A 125 11.32 16.71 -13.42
CA SER A 125 11.91 18.03 -13.26
C SER A 125 12.54 18.55 -14.54
N ALA A 126 12.38 19.85 -14.82
CA ALA A 126 13.09 20.58 -15.88
C ALA A 126 14.52 21.01 -15.46
N ARG A 127 15.13 20.22 -14.57
CA ARG A 127 16.49 20.33 -14.07
C ARG A 127 16.98 18.92 -13.74
N ALA A 128 18.30 18.74 -13.66
CA ALA A 128 18.88 17.53 -13.11
C ALA A 128 18.47 17.29 -11.63
N ILE A 129 18.33 16.03 -11.24
CA ILE A 129 18.03 15.57 -9.89
C ILE A 129 19.15 14.66 -9.38
N GLY A 130 19.25 14.48 -8.06
CA GLY A 130 20.20 13.53 -7.46
C GLY A 130 19.66 12.10 -7.44
N SER A 131 18.44 11.89 -6.95
CA SER A 131 17.86 10.54 -6.84
C SER A 131 16.34 10.55 -6.66
N ILE A 132 15.75 9.35 -6.68
CA ILE A 132 14.32 9.11 -6.44
C ILE A 132 14.16 8.19 -5.23
N GLY A 133 13.35 8.64 -4.28
CA GLY A 133 12.95 7.90 -3.08
C GLY A 133 11.71 7.05 -3.32
N ARG A 134 10.70 7.23 -2.46
CA ARG A 134 9.42 6.53 -2.56
C ARG A 134 8.62 6.97 -3.78
N ILE A 135 7.80 6.05 -4.28
CA ILE A 135 6.88 6.29 -5.41
C ILE A 135 5.49 5.83 -4.98
N TRP A 136 4.47 6.62 -5.31
CA TRP A 136 3.07 6.26 -5.07
C TRP A 136 2.28 6.24 -6.36
N ALA A 137 1.40 5.24 -6.51
CA ALA A 137 0.45 5.06 -7.58
C ALA A 137 -0.98 5.12 -7.03
N ASP A 138 -1.82 6.02 -7.55
CA ASP A 138 -3.18 6.29 -7.06
C ASP A 138 -3.24 6.55 -5.53
N GLY A 139 -2.17 7.11 -4.97
CA GLY A 139 -2.01 7.37 -3.54
C GLY A 139 -1.42 6.22 -2.71
N ASN A 140 -1.38 5.00 -3.26
CA ASN A 140 -0.78 3.83 -2.60
C ASN A 140 0.72 3.73 -2.90
N LEU A 141 1.50 3.21 -1.96
CA LEU A 141 2.94 3.01 -2.12
C LEU A 141 3.22 1.98 -3.22
N LEU A 142 3.88 2.41 -4.29
CA LEU A 142 4.36 1.57 -5.39
C LEU A 142 5.85 1.21 -5.21
N ARG A 143 6.67 2.12 -4.67
CA ARG A 143 8.07 1.86 -4.36
C ARG A 143 8.39 2.33 -2.94
N GLY A 144 8.93 1.43 -2.13
CA GLY A 144 9.36 1.71 -0.76
C GLY A 144 10.66 2.51 -0.66
N ALA A 145 11.01 2.94 0.54
CA ALA A 145 12.24 3.65 0.85
C ALA A 145 13.49 2.76 0.66
N ALA A 146 13.35 1.45 0.82
CA ALA A 146 14.39 0.46 0.49
C ALA A 146 14.56 0.26 -1.03
N GLY A 147 13.68 0.87 -1.83
CA GLY A 147 13.71 0.82 -3.28
C GLY A 147 13.00 -0.38 -3.90
N ASP A 148 12.29 -1.17 -3.09
CA ASP A 148 11.52 -2.32 -3.50
C ASP A 148 10.14 -1.92 -4.07
N PHE A 149 9.73 -2.58 -5.14
CA PHE A 149 8.46 -2.31 -5.82
C PHE A 149 7.35 -3.23 -5.33
N LYS A 150 6.17 -2.65 -5.07
CA LYS A 150 5.00 -3.34 -4.53
C LYS A 150 4.14 -4.05 -5.58
N SER A 151 4.37 -3.73 -6.86
CA SER A 151 3.75 -4.37 -8.01
C SER A 151 4.84 -4.82 -8.99
N ALA A 152 4.58 -5.89 -9.74
CA ALA A 152 5.55 -6.46 -10.67
C ALA A 152 5.87 -5.49 -11.81
N LEU A 153 7.15 -5.41 -12.20
CA LEU A 153 7.61 -4.75 -13.41
C LEU A 153 8.90 -5.42 -13.91
N SER A 154 9.21 -5.26 -15.19
CA SER A 154 10.43 -5.82 -15.79
C SER A 154 11.67 -4.99 -15.46
N ALA A 155 11.58 -3.66 -15.58
CA ALA A 155 12.69 -2.76 -15.27
C ALA A 155 12.22 -1.35 -14.91
N PHE A 156 12.96 -0.69 -14.02
CA PHE A 156 12.80 0.72 -13.69
C PHE A 156 14.11 1.45 -13.96
N ARG A 157 14.05 2.52 -14.76
CA ARG A 157 15.21 3.34 -15.10
C ARG A 157 14.99 4.79 -14.71
N VAL A 158 16.04 5.41 -14.16
CA VAL A 158 16.06 6.83 -13.81
C VAL A 158 17.03 7.54 -14.75
N HIS A 159 16.54 8.59 -15.39
CA HIS A 159 17.31 9.54 -16.18
C HIS A 159 17.38 10.83 -15.38
N ASP A 160 18.56 11.17 -14.89
CA ASP A 160 18.80 12.19 -13.87
C ASP A 160 18.66 13.62 -14.38
N GLY A 161 18.61 13.84 -15.69
CA GLY A 161 18.48 15.14 -16.34
C GLY A 161 19.81 15.80 -16.70
N GLY A 162 20.92 15.07 -16.72
CA GLY A 162 22.23 15.58 -17.13
C GLY A 162 22.29 16.14 -18.56
N ALA A 163 23.29 16.98 -18.85
CA ALA A 163 23.49 17.56 -20.18
C ALA A 163 24.01 16.53 -21.21
N ASP A 164 24.68 15.49 -20.73
CA ASP A 164 25.23 14.36 -21.48
C ASP A 164 24.31 13.12 -21.46
N GLN A 165 23.10 13.26 -20.90
CA GLN A 165 22.11 12.19 -20.82
C GLN A 165 21.87 11.51 -22.18
N ALA A 166 21.87 10.17 -22.13
CA ALA A 166 21.65 9.30 -23.27
C ALA A 166 20.15 9.09 -23.55
N VAL A 167 19.85 8.57 -24.73
CA VAL A 167 18.48 8.16 -25.09
C VAL A 167 18.12 6.87 -24.34
N ASP A 168 16.89 6.75 -23.83
CA ASP A 168 16.43 5.51 -23.22
C ASP A 168 16.32 4.37 -24.27
N PRO A 169 16.89 3.19 -24.01
CA PRO A 169 16.93 2.10 -24.98
C PRO A 169 15.54 1.53 -25.32
N LEU A 170 14.59 1.51 -24.37
CA LEU A 170 13.24 0.98 -24.63
C LEU A 170 12.45 1.93 -25.53
N ILE A 171 12.53 3.23 -25.25
CA ILE A 171 11.89 4.26 -26.09
C ILE A 171 12.54 4.26 -27.49
N ALA A 172 13.88 4.18 -27.54
CA ALA A 172 14.62 4.10 -28.80
C ALA A 172 14.29 2.86 -29.62
N ALA A 173 14.05 1.71 -28.97
CA ALA A 173 13.62 0.49 -29.65
C ALA A 173 12.21 0.63 -30.23
N ALA A 174 11.31 1.35 -29.55
CA ALA A 174 9.94 1.56 -29.99
C ALA A 174 9.80 2.62 -31.10
N GLN A 175 10.57 3.71 -31.02
CA GLN A 175 10.44 4.88 -31.90
C GLN A 175 11.56 5.02 -32.94
N GLY A 176 12.71 4.38 -32.72
CA GLY A 176 13.92 4.53 -33.51
C GLY A 176 14.90 5.54 -32.91
N VAL A 177 16.18 5.16 -32.85
CA VAL A 177 17.26 5.94 -32.22
C VAL A 177 17.38 7.36 -32.78
N ALA A 178 17.19 7.55 -34.09
CA ALA A 178 17.39 8.84 -34.76
C ALA A 178 16.37 9.92 -34.39
N VAL A 179 15.18 9.53 -33.94
CA VAL A 179 14.06 10.45 -33.63
C VAL A 179 13.73 10.51 -32.15
N THR A 180 14.33 9.64 -31.33
CA THR A 180 14.03 9.58 -29.90
C THR A 180 14.81 10.67 -29.16
N PRO A 181 14.13 11.62 -28.48
CA PRO A 181 14.80 12.64 -27.71
C PRO A 181 15.46 12.04 -26.46
N ALA A 182 16.68 12.48 -26.16
CA ALA A 182 17.37 12.15 -24.90
C ALA A 182 16.85 12.97 -23.70
N HIS A 183 15.95 13.93 -23.93
CA HIS A 183 15.40 14.82 -22.90
C HIS A 183 16.46 15.47 -21.98
N ARG A 184 17.61 15.87 -22.53
CA ARG A 184 18.72 16.49 -21.79
C ARG A 184 18.26 17.73 -21.04
N GLY A 185 18.72 17.88 -19.79
CA GLY A 185 18.27 18.95 -18.90
C GLY A 185 16.93 18.69 -18.22
N MET A 186 16.29 17.53 -18.47
CA MET A 186 15.03 17.13 -17.83
C MET A 186 15.17 15.74 -17.22
N ALA A 187 14.90 15.64 -15.93
CA ALA A 187 14.86 14.38 -15.21
C ALA A 187 13.53 13.65 -15.48
N TYR A 188 13.61 12.36 -15.80
CA TYR A 188 12.46 11.50 -16.03
C TYR A 188 12.74 10.05 -15.64
N VAL A 189 11.68 9.26 -15.49
CA VAL A 189 11.79 7.82 -15.21
C VAL A 189 11.11 7.01 -16.28
N VAL A 190 11.50 5.75 -16.42
CA VAL A 190 10.88 4.78 -17.32
C VAL A 190 10.49 3.54 -16.54
N PHE A 191 9.22 3.18 -16.64
CA PHE A 191 8.68 1.89 -16.19
C PHE A 191 8.57 0.96 -17.40
N GLU A 192 9.09 -0.25 -17.28
CA GLU A 192 9.01 -1.29 -18.29
C GLU A 192 8.09 -2.42 -17.80
N ASP A 193 7.03 -2.67 -18.55
CA ASP A 193 6.00 -3.69 -18.29
C ASP A 193 5.48 -3.71 -16.85
N LEU A 194 5.14 -2.54 -16.29
CA LEU A 194 4.49 -2.44 -14.99
C LEU A 194 3.13 -3.15 -15.04
N ALA A 195 2.89 -4.10 -14.14
CA ALA A 195 1.62 -4.80 -14.00
C ALA A 195 0.52 -3.84 -13.50
N LEU A 196 -0.65 -3.90 -14.13
CA LEU A 196 -1.74 -2.92 -13.94
C LEU A 196 -2.99 -3.49 -13.26
N GLU A 197 -2.94 -4.74 -12.82
CA GLU A 197 -4.06 -5.43 -12.15
C GLU A 197 -4.54 -4.64 -10.91
N ASP A 198 -3.59 -4.19 -10.09
CA ASP A 198 -3.84 -3.40 -8.88
C ASP A 198 -4.41 -2.00 -9.18
N TYR A 199 -4.35 -1.57 -10.44
CA TYR A 199 -4.70 -0.22 -10.90
C TYR A 199 -5.85 -0.23 -11.89
N GLY A 200 -6.74 -1.23 -11.82
CA GLY A 200 -7.91 -1.30 -12.71
C GLY A 200 -7.54 -1.32 -14.19
N ASN A 201 -6.40 -1.93 -14.53
CA ASN A 201 -5.87 -2.09 -15.89
C ASN A 201 -5.64 -0.77 -16.65
N ARG A 202 -5.19 0.28 -15.94
CA ARG A 202 -4.80 1.57 -16.53
C ARG A 202 -3.49 2.07 -15.94
N ILE A 203 -2.80 2.98 -16.63
CA ILE A 203 -1.65 3.69 -16.06
C ILE A 203 -2.13 4.54 -14.87
N PRO A 204 -1.63 4.32 -13.64
CA PRO A 204 -2.10 5.03 -12.45
C PRO A 204 -1.56 6.46 -12.37
N SER A 205 -2.17 7.27 -11.49
CA SER A 205 -1.65 8.60 -11.13
C SER A 205 -0.38 8.45 -10.26
N LEU A 206 0.76 8.93 -10.74
CA LEU A 206 2.06 8.72 -10.10
C LEU A 206 2.63 9.99 -9.45
N THR A 207 3.05 9.81 -8.19
CA THR A 207 3.82 10.83 -7.46
C THR A 207 5.14 10.26 -6.96
N PHE A 208 6.16 11.11 -6.90
CA PHE A 208 7.54 10.71 -6.67
C PHE A 208 8.15 11.59 -5.60
N GLU A 209 8.78 10.98 -4.60
CA GLU A 209 9.72 11.66 -3.72
C GLU A 209 11.02 11.85 -4.49
N VAL A 210 11.32 13.10 -4.85
CA VAL A 210 12.47 13.48 -5.66
C VAL A 210 13.45 14.25 -4.78
N VAL A 211 14.70 13.78 -4.77
CA VAL A 211 15.82 14.46 -4.14
C VAL A 211 16.59 15.16 -5.25
N ALA A 212 16.29 16.44 -5.50
CA ALA A 212 16.99 17.25 -6.47
C ALA A 212 18.34 17.74 -5.93
N ASP A 213 18.37 18.14 -4.66
CA ASP A 213 19.58 18.53 -3.93
C ASP A 213 19.60 17.81 -2.57
N ALA A 214 20.78 17.42 -2.09
CA ALA A 214 20.94 16.63 -0.86
C ALA A 214 20.65 17.43 0.43
N GLU A 215 20.75 18.76 0.37
CA GLU A 215 20.54 19.66 1.49
C GLU A 215 19.52 20.75 1.14
N ALA A 216 19.07 21.49 2.15
CA ALA A 216 18.20 22.65 1.95
C ALA A 216 18.89 23.71 1.07
N VAL A 217 18.13 24.31 0.16
CA VAL A 217 18.66 25.22 -0.86
C VAL A 217 18.37 26.67 -0.48
N ALA A 218 19.41 27.51 -0.49
CA ALA A 218 19.31 28.94 -0.23
C ALA A 218 18.47 29.65 -1.32
N ILE A 219 17.63 30.62 -0.93
CA ILE A 219 16.75 31.33 -1.87
C ILE A 219 17.55 32.04 -2.98
N GLU A 220 18.72 32.59 -2.66
CA GLU A 220 19.62 33.21 -3.64
C GLU A 220 20.14 32.21 -4.68
N ALA A 221 20.38 30.95 -4.29
CA ALA A 221 20.82 29.91 -5.21
C ALA A 221 19.67 29.48 -6.14
N ILE A 222 18.45 29.40 -5.62
CA ILE A 222 17.24 29.16 -6.42
C ILE A 222 17.06 30.30 -7.43
N ALA A 223 17.13 31.55 -6.98
CA ALA A 223 16.99 32.73 -7.82
C ALA A 223 18.05 32.78 -8.94
N ALA A 224 19.31 32.46 -8.62
CA ALA A 224 20.38 32.35 -9.59
C ALA A 224 20.08 31.24 -10.61
N ALA A 225 19.69 30.04 -10.16
CA ALA A 225 19.42 28.92 -11.05
C ALA A 225 18.22 29.16 -11.99
N VAL A 226 17.15 29.82 -11.55
CA VAL A 226 16.00 30.12 -12.42
C VAL A 226 16.26 31.29 -13.37
N SER A 227 17.23 32.15 -13.07
CA SER A 227 17.55 33.36 -13.85
C SER A 227 18.81 33.27 -14.70
N ASP A 228 19.44 32.08 -14.78
CA ASP A 228 20.75 31.83 -15.39
C ASP A 228 21.87 32.71 -14.79
N GLY A 229 21.87 32.84 -13.47
CA GLY A 229 22.87 33.58 -12.69
C GLY A 229 22.69 35.10 -12.68
N ARG A 230 21.60 35.63 -13.25
CA ARG A 230 21.36 37.08 -13.32
C ARG A 230 20.92 37.66 -11.99
N ILE A 231 20.07 36.95 -11.25
CA ILE A 231 19.58 37.37 -9.92
C ILE A 231 20.41 36.64 -8.86
N GLY A 232 21.05 37.40 -7.98
CA GLY A 232 21.78 36.89 -6.83
C GLY A 232 21.13 37.25 -5.50
N GLY A 233 21.90 37.07 -4.43
CA GLY A 233 21.59 37.50 -3.07
C GLY A 233 22.67 36.99 -2.13
N ALA A 234 22.58 37.36 -0.85
CA ALA A 234 23.49 36.84 0.17
C ALA A 234 22.79 36.73 1.52
N GLY A 235 22.98 35.60 2.20
CA GLY A 235 22.51 35.40 3.56
C GLY A 235 20.99 35.32 3.67
N LEU A 236 20.32 34.84 2.63
CA LEU A 236 18.87 34.63 2.68
C LEU A 236 18.56 33.26 3.31
N ALA A 237 17.28 33.05 3.61
CA ALA A 237 16.81 31.78 4.15
C ALA A 237 16.96 30.64 3.13
N SER A 238 16.98 29.41 3.65
CA SER A 238 16.95 28.19 2.84
C SER A 238 15.60 27.48 2.96
N VAL A 239 15.25 26.70 1.94
CA VAL A 239 14.06 25.84 1.92
C VAL A 239 14.45 24.38 1.69
N GLU A 240 13.76 23.46 2.36
CA GLU A 240 14.05 22.01 2.24
C GLU A 240 13.71 21.47 0.85
N GLY A 241 12.74 22.09 0.19
CA GLY A 241 12.38 21.78 -1.19
C GLY A 241 11.59 22.93 -1.82
N TYR A 242 11.68 23.10 -3.14
CA TYR A 242 10.93 24.11 -3.89
C TYR A 242 10.65 23.66 -5.33
N ALA A 243 9.40 23.81 -5.77
CA ALA A 243 9.02 23.64 -7.17
C ALA A 243 8.91 25.01 -7.85
N ALA A 244 9.96 25.38 -8.59
CA ALA A 244 9.93 26.59 -9.40
C ALA A 244 9.16 26.35 -10.69
N SER A 245 8.00 26.99 -10.81
CA SER A 245 7.13 26.99 -11.99
C SER A 245 6.60 28.40 -12.28
N GLY A 246 6.15 28.64 -13.50
CA GLY A 246 5.74 29.97 -13.95
C GLY A 246 6.09 30.22 -15.42
N ALA A 247 5.42 31.18 -16.04
CA ALA A 247 5.69 31.58 -17.42
C ALA A 247 7.02 32.33 -17.57
N ASP A 248 7.53 32.92 -16.49
CA ASP A 248 8.77 33.69 -16.46
C ASP A 248 9.47 33.60 -15.09
N VAL A 249 10.69 34.14 -15.02
CA VAL A 249 11.53 34.17 -13.80
C VAL A 249 10.82 34.86 -12.65
N ARG A 250 10.03 35.91 -12.93
CA ARG A 250 9.32 36.66 -11.89
C ARG A 250 8.28 35.77 -11.24
N GLU A 251 7.44 35.11 -12.02
CA GLU A 251 6.43 34.18 -11.49
C GLU A 251 7.09 33.06 -10.67
N ALA A 252 8.22 32.54 -11.14
CA ALA A 252 8.94 31.46 -10.45
C ALA A 252 9.57 31.85 -9.10
N ILE A 253 9.95 33.12 -8.88
CA ILE A 253 10.56 33.57 -7.61
C ILE A 253 9.57 34.31 -6.69
N THR A 254 8.46 34.80 -7.22
CA THR A 254 7.47 35.60 -6.47
C THR A 254 7.00 34.92 -5.18
N PRO A 255 6.68 33.60 -5.16
CA PRO A 255 6.30 32.94 -3.91
C PRO A 255 7.34 33.04 -2.80
N LEU A 256 8.64 32.94 -3.13
CA LEU A 256 9.74 33.08 -2.17
C LEU A 256 9.88 34.54 -1.72
N VAL A 257 9.80 35.49 -2.66
CA VAL A 257 9.88 36.93 -2.38
C VAL A 257 8.74 37.37 -1.45
N GLU A 258 7.49 36.97 -1.74
CA GLU A 258 6.32 37.35 -0.95
C GLU A 258 6.30 36.72 0.44
N SER A 259 6.66 35.44 0.56
CA SER A 259 6.65 34.72 1.83
C SER A 259 7.75 35.18 2.79
N HIS A 260 8.95 35.48 2.27
CA HIS A 260 10.09 35.92 3.07
C HIS A 260 10.20 37.45 3.17
N GLY A 261 9.43 38.19 2.36
CA GLY A 261 9.42 39.65 2.38
C GLY A 261 10.63 40.31 1.76
N LEU A 262 11.21 39.67 0.77
CA LEU A 262 12.45 40.10 0.14
C LEU A 262 12.21 41.34 -0.74
N ALA A 263 13.28 42.10 -0.95
CA ALA A 263 13.32 43.16 -1.95
C ALA A 263 14.36 42.81 -3.03
N LEU A 264 14.23 43.42 -4.20
CA LEU A 264 15.22 43.32 -5.27
C LEU A 264 15.95 44.66 -5.36
N GLN A 265 17.21 44.69 -4.96
CA GLN A 265 18.11 45.84 -5.11
C GLN A 265 19.02 45.58 -6.32
N GLY A 266 18.78 46.31 -7.41
CA GLY A 266 19.40 46.00 -8.71
C GLY A 266 19.01 44.59 -9.17
N LEU A 267 19.97 43.66 -9.16
CA LEU A 267 19.75 42.24 -9.44
C LEU A 267 20.09 41.34 -8.23
N GLN A 268 20.03 41.88 -7.01
CA GLN A 268 20.30 41.16 -5.77
C GLN A 268 19.04 41.12 -4.89
N LEU A 269 18.64 39.92 -4.47
CA LEU A 269 17.61 39.74 -3.47
C LEU A 269 18.16 40.05 -2.09
N THR A 270 17.44 40.87 -1.33
CA THR A 270 17.83 41.30 0.01
C THR A 270 16.70 41.11 1.01
N ALA A 271 17.04 40.67 2.22
CA ALA A 271 16.11 40.64 3.34
C ALA A 271 16.02 42.02 4.00
N ALA A 272 14.85 42.36 4.54
CA ALA A 272 14.71 43.56 5.35
C ALA A 272 15.34 43.31 6.73
N GLY A 273 16.33 44.12 7.15
CA GLY A 273 16.88 43.99 8.51
C GLY A 273 17.98 44.97 8.87
N GLU A 274 18.89 45.27 7.95
CA GLU A 274 20.01 46.16 8.23
C GLU A 274 19.89 47.49 7.51
N SER A 275 20.25 48.56 8.21
CA SER A 275 20.20 49.90 7.64
C SER A 275 21.45 50.16 6.81
N ALA A 276 21.28 50.51 5.54
CA ALA A 276 22.33 50.94 4.63
C ALA A 276 22.88 52.35 4.96
N GLY A 277 22.20 53.11 5.82
CA GLY A 277 22.61 54.46 6.20
C GLY A 277 21.48 55.29 6.81
N GLU A 278 21.79 56.54 7.11
CA GLU A 278 20.83 57.52 7.65
C GLU A 278 20.59 58.67 6.66
N ILE A 279 19.31 58.98 6.41
CA ILE A 279 18.89 60.19 5.70
C ILE A 279 18.71 61.29 6.73
N GLY A 280 19.71 62.16 6.84
CA GLY A 280 19.71 63.30 7.74
C GLY A 280 19.02 64.55 7.19
N ALA A 281 18.76 65.52 8.06
CA ALA A 281 18.10 66.78 7.71
C ALA A 281 18.79 67.53 6.55
N ALA A 282 20.11 67.42 6.43
CA ALA A 282 20.88 68.03 5.33
C ALA A 282 20.59 67.42 3.94
N ALA A 283 20.06 66.19 3.89
CA ALA A 283 19.68 65.53 2.65
C ALA A 283 18.30 65.98 2.14
N LEU A 284 17.48 66.58 3.01
CA LEU A 284 16.12 67.02 2.71
C LEU A 284 16.12 68.35 1.94
N ALA A 285 15.22 68.46 0.97
CA ALA A 285 15.07 69.67 0.16
C ALA A 285 14.24 70.72 0.92
N ALA A 286 14.85 71.84 1.29
CA ALA A 286 14.13 72.96 1.90
C ALA A 286 13.25 73.72 0.88
N ARG A 287 13.63 73.70 -0.41
CA ARG A 287 12.91 74.39 -1.49
C ARG A 287 12.91 73.56 -2.77
N VAL A 288 11.82 73.65 -3.52
CA VAL A 288 11.65 73.06 -4.86
C VAL A 288 11.19 74.18 -5.79
N ASN A 289 11.91 74.39 -6.90
CA ASN A 289 11.65 75.49 -7.85
C ASN A 289 11.45 76.86 -7.17
N GLY A 290 12.27 77.17 -6.16
CA GLY A 290 12.21 78.44 -5.42
C GLY A 290 11.07 78.56 -4.41
N ARG A 291 10.21 77.54 -4.24
CA ARG A 291 9.16 77.53 -3.20
C ARG A 291 9.59 76.68 -2.02
N THR A 292 9.34 77.15 -0.79
CA THR A 292 9.51 76.34 0.41
C THR A 292 8.49 75.21 0.39
N ILE A 293 8.92 74.00 0.76
CA ILE A 293 8.09 72.80 0.80
C ILE A 293 8.20 72.12 2.16
N ASP A 294 7.24 71.24 2.45
CA ASP A 294 7.43 70.23 3.47
C ASP A 294 8.19 69.04 2.86
N ALA A 295 9.37 68.78 3.41
CA ALA A 295 10.26 67.75 2.88
C ALA A 295 9.90 66.35 3.38
N VAL A 296 9.07 66.25 4.43
CA VAL A 296 8.69 64.98 5.05
C VAL A 296 7.18 64.91 5.15
N GLU A 297 6.59 63.93 4.48
CA GLU A 297 5.14 63.70 4.51
C GLU A 297 4.88 62.31 5.10
N HIS A 298 4.23 62.26 6.26
CA HIS A 298 3.86 61.00 6.91
C HIS A 298 2.46 60.57 6.51
N ALA A 299 2.30 59.29 6.20
CA ALA A 299 1.00 58.68 5.95
C ALA A 299 0.84 57.38 6.74
N GLY A 300 -0.40 57.08 7.11
CA GLY A 300 -0.76 55.89 7.86
C GLY A 300 -1.92 55.17 7.19
N GLY A 301 -1.70 53.91 6.81
CA GLY A 301 -2.76 53.05 6.33
C GLY A 301 -3.80 52.75 7.41
N ALA A 302 -5.07 52.67 7.00
CA ALA A 302 -6.15 52.28 7.88
C ALA A 302 -5.92 50.87 8.48
N ALA A 303 -6.36 50.67 9.72
CA ALA A 303 -6.09 49.41 10.44
C ALA A 303 -6.80 48.20 9.80
N ASP A 304 -7.97 48.42 9.21
CA ASP A 304 -8.80 47.44 8.49
C ASP A 304 -8.27 47.09 7.10
N ALA A 305 -7.31 47.84 6.56
CA ALA A 305 -6.62 47.54 5.31
C ALA A 305 -5.58 46.40 5.46
N VAL A 306 -5.17 46.07 6.68
CA VAL A 306 -4.29 44.92 6.96
C VAL A 306 -5.17 43.70 7.25
N PRO A 307 -4.89 42.54 6.62
CA PRO A 307 -5.69 41.35 6.84
C PRO A 307 -5.67 40.90 8.31
N VAL A 308 -6.81 40.47 8.85
CA VAL A 308 -6.95 39.96 10.22
C VAL A 308 -6.42 38.54 10.40
N ALA A 309 -6.28 37.81 9.30
CA ALA A 309 -5.68 36.50 9.27
C ALA A 309 -4.79 36.35 8.03
N LEU A 310 -3.67 35.64 8.20
CA LEU A 310 -2.82 35.22 7.11
C LEU A 310 -2.64 33.71 7.18
N SER A 311 -2.95 33.04 6.07
CA SER A 311 -2.79 31.60 5.90
C SER A 311 -1.66 31.33 4.91
N LEU A 312 -0.70 30.49 5.29
CA LEU A 312 0.38 30.02 4.42
C LEU A 312 0.18 28.54 4.10
N ARG A 313 -0.06 28.24 2.82
CA ARG A 313 -0.12 26.87 2.30
C ARG A 313 1.26 26.45 1.81
N HIS A 314 1.72 25.28 2.24
CA HIS A 314 3.06 24.73 1.98
C HIS A 314 3.00 23.20 1.89
N TYR A 315 4.06 22.56 1.40
CA TYR A 315 4.22 21.10 1.48
C TYR A 315 4.87 20.71 2.82
N ASP A 316 4.35 19.68 3.49
CA ASP A 316 4.84 19.26 4.80
C ASP A 316 5.44 17.84 4.74
N ALA A 317 6.76 17.73 4.92
CA ALA A 317 7.48 16.45 4.87
C ALA A 317 6.98 15.46 5.94
N ALA A 318 6.55 15.93 7.12
CA ALA A 318 6.00 15.07 8.16
C ALA A 318 4.65 14.44 7.75
N ARG A 319 3.97 15.02 6.76
CA ARG A 319 2.73 14.52 6.16
C ARG A 319 2.92 13.86 4.78
N ASP A 320 4.06 13.22 4.52
CA ASP A 320 4.38 12.66 3.19
C ASP A 320 4.22 13.70 2.07
N TYR A 321 4.65 14.93 2.36
CA TYR A 321 4.62 16.10 1.48
C TYR A 321 3.21 16.54 1.08
N GLN A 322 2.16 16.11 1.78
CA GLN A 322 0.82 16.66 1.57
C GLN A 322 0.79 18.16 1.90
N ALA A 323 -0.09 18.89 1.22
CA ALA A 323 -0.24 20.32 1.46
C ALA A 323 -0.81 20.58 2.87
N GLY A 324 -0.04 21.30 3.69
CA GLY A 324 -0.46 21.82 4.99
C GLY A 324 -0.82 23.30 4.91
N VAL A 325 -1.60 23.79 5.88
CA VAL A 325 -1.92 25.22 6.02
C VAL A 325 -1.64 25.64 7.46
N GLN A 326 -0.84 26.69 7.62
CA GLN A 326 -0.66 27.37 8.90
C GLN A 326 -1.34 28.73 8.85
N ARG A 327 -2.17 29.03 9.85
CA ARG A 327 -2.93 30.27 9.93
C ARG A 327 -2.55 31.04 11.18
N VAL A 328 -2.23 32.32 11.00
CA VAL A 328 -1.96 33.26 12.09
C VAL A 328 -3.01 34.36 12.04
N THR A 329 -3.54 34.75 13.20
CA THR A 329 -4.52 35.82 13.34
C THR A 329 -3.98 36.94 14.20
N ARG A 330 -4.49 38.14 13.96
CA ARG A 330 -4.23 39.34 14.77
C ARG A 330 -5.52 39.82 15.42
N PRO A 331 -5.47 40.34 16.65
CA PRO A 331 -6.60 41.06 17.21
C PRO A 331 -6.77 42.44 16.55
N GLY A 332 -7.98 43.00 16.61
CA GLY A 332 -8.29 44.36 16.17
C GLY A 332 -9.23 44.43 14.95
N PRO A 333 -9.43 45.63 14.40
CA PRO A 333 -10.41 45.88 13.34
C PRO A 333 -9.97 45.29 11.99
N GLY A 334 -10.95 44.96 11.16
CA GLY A 334 -10.77 44.39 9.82
C GLY A 334 -11.54 43.08 9.65
N ARG A 335 -11.69 42.66 8.40
CA ARG A 335 -12.32 41.37 8.03
C ARG A 335 -11.62 40.66 6.88
N ALA A 336 -10.59 41.29 6.31
CA ALA A 336 -9.86 40.74 5.18
C ALA A 336 -8.97 39.60 5.66
N GLU A 337 -8.95 38.50 4.92
CA GLU A 337 -8.01 37.40 5.12
C GLU A 337 -7.11 37.32 3.88
N ARG A 338 -5.85 36.94 4.06
CA ARG A 338 -4.91 36.76 2.95
C ARG A 338 -4.34 35.34 2.96
N GLY A 339 -4.36 34.68 1.82
CA GLY A 339 -3.62 33.45 1.58
C GLY A 339 -2.30 33.72 0.87
N ILE A 340 -1.25 32.98 1.22
CA ILE A 340 -0.02 32.84 0.44
C ILE A 340 0.12 31.36 0.08
N GLU A 341 0.33 31.09 -1.20
CA GLU A 341 0.65 29.79 -1.74
C GLU A 341 2.15 29.71 -1.96
N LEU A 342 2.82 28.85 -1.20
CA LEU A 342 4.26 28.66 -1.28
C LEU A 342 4.54 27.20 -1.68
N PRO A 343 4.94 26.94 -2.94
CA PRO A 343 5.28 25.59 -3.42
C PRO A 343 6.65 25.14 -2.88
N ALA A 344 6.86 25.28 -1.57
CA ALA A 344 8.06 24.89 -0.84
C ALA A 344 7.73 23.85 0.25
N VAL A 345 8.72 23.04 0.59
CA VAL A 345 8.69 22.13 1.73
C VAL A 345 9.15 22.87 2.98
N LEU A 346 8.29 22.89 4.00
CA LEU A 346 8.56 23.54 5.28
C LEU A 346 8.00 22.70 6.43
N ALA A 347 8.64 22.77 7.59
CA ALA A 347 8.03 22.33 8.83
C ALA A 347 6.87 23.26 9.24
N ALA A 348 5.89 22.71 9.98
CA ALA A 348 4.72 23.46 10.45
C ALA A 348 5.09 24.73 11.24
N ASP A 349 6.12 24.66 12.10
CA ASP A 349 6.58 25.81 12.88
C ASP A 349 7.18 26.91 11.98
N ALA A 350 8.02 26.55 11.01
CA ALA A 350 8.61 27.49 10.07
C ALA A 350 7.54 28.19 9.21
N ALA A 351 6.53 27.45 8.75
CA ALA A 351 5.41 28.01 8.00
C ALA A 351 4.57 28.99 8.85
N ARG A 352 4.32 28.66 10.13
CA ARG A 352 3.62 29.54 11.08
C ARG A 352 4.42 30.82 11.37
N GLU A 353 5.74 30.69 11.53
CA GLU A 353 6.64 31.82 11.75
C GLU A 353 6.64 32.78 10.57
N LEU A 354 6.81 32.28 9.34
CA LEU A 354 6.72 33.07 8.12
C LEU A 354 5.38 33.81 8.01
N ALA A 355 4.27 33.11 8.25
CA ALA A 355 2.94 33.70 8.21
C ALA A 355 2.78 34.85 9.24
N GLY A 356 3.27 34.65 10.46
CA GLY A 356 3.28 35.65 11.52
C GLY A 356 4.15 36.86 11.17
N ALA A 357 5.37 36.62 10.67
CA ALA A 357 6.30 37.67 10.24
C ALA A 357 5.70 38.53 9.12
N ARG A 358 5.03 37.93 8.14
CA ARG A 358 4.35 38.66 7.06
C ARG A 358 3.16 39.47 7.56
N LEU A 359 2.34 38.90 8.46
CA LEU A 359 1.22 39.61 9.07
C LEU A 359 1.69 40.83 9.90
N ALA A 360 2.76 40.66 10.67
CA ALA A 360 3.40 41.74 11.43
C ALA A 360 4.05 42.80 10.53
N SER A 361 4.67 42.37 9.42
CA SER A 361 5.23 43.26 8.41
C SER A 361 4.15 44.11 7.74
N GLY A 362 3.00 43.53 7.41
CA GLY A 362 1.86 44.29 6.88
C GLY A 362 1.33 45.32 7.87
N TRP A 363 1.26 44.98 9.16
CA TRP A 363 0.86 45.93 10.20
C TRP A 363 1.84 47.09 10.38
N THR A 364 3.14 46.78 10.40
CA THR A 364 4.21 47.77 10.54
C THR A 364 4.26 48.68 9.32
N GLY A 365 4.13 48.10 8.12
CA GLY A 365 4.15 48.80 6.84
C GLY A 365 2.95 49.69 6.56
N ARG A 366 1.98 49.79 7.47
CA ARG A 366 0.94 50.84 7.41
C ARG A 366 1.54 52.22 7.56
N ALA A 367 2.62 52.35 8.33
CA ALA A 367 3.35 53.61 8.41
C ALA A 367 4.18 53.77 7.13
N THR A 368 3.82 54.77 6.34
CA THR A 368 4.53 55.18 5.13
C THR A 368 5.00 56.62 5.26
N MET A 369 6.00 56.99 4.46
CA MET A 369 6.57 58.32 4.48
C MET A 369 7.04 58.68 3.08
N VAL A 370 6.87 59.93 2.68
CA VAL A 370 7.47 60.47 1.47
C VAL A 370 8.51 61.49 1.87
N LEU A 371 9.74 61.33 1.38
CA LEU A 371 10.81 62.29 1.55
C LEU A 371 11.08 63.01 0.22
N ARG A 372 11.25 64.33 0.29
CA ARG A 372 11.75 65.14 -0.82
C ARG A 372 13.18 65.55 -0.50
N CYS A 373 14.12 64.97 -1.23
CA CYS A 373 15.54 65.08 -1.00
C CYS A 373 16.25 65.87 -2.10
N GLY A 374 17.46 66.34 -1.81
CA GLY A 374 18.38 66.85 -2.84
C GLY A 374 18.93 65.75 -3.75
N TRP A 375 19.71 66.12 -4.77
CA TRP A 375 20.26 65.20 -5.77
C TRP A 375 21.12 64.06 -5.21
N ALA A 376 21.64 64.18 -3.99
CA ALA A 376 22.50 63.15 -3.39
C ALA A 376 21.71 61.86 -3.13
N ALA A 377 20.39 61.96 -2.96
CA ALA A 377 19.49 60.82 -2.83
C ALA A 377 19.32 60.01 -4.13
N LEU A 378 19.83 60.47 -5.27
CA LEU A 378 19.95 59.65 -6.49
C LEU A 378 20.88 58.44 -6.29
N GLY A 379 21.76 58.47 -5.29
CA GLY A 379 22.60 57.32 -4.93
C GLY A 379 21.86 56.23 -4.16
N LEU A 380 20.66 56.50 -3.64
CA LEU A 380 19.85 55.53 -2.90
C LEU A 380 18.98 54.73 -3.86
N GLU A 381 18.78 53.46 -3.58
CA GLU A 381 18.04 52.54 -4.46
C GLU A 381 16.75 52.01 -3.80
N PRO A 382 15.69 51.77 -4.60
CA PRO A 382 14.56 50.97 -4.13
C PRO A 382 15.02 49.61 -3.60
N GLY A 383 14.46 49.20 -2.47
CA GLY A 383 14.87 48.02 -1.71
C GLY A 383 15.79 48.32 -0.52
N GLU A 384 16.53 49.43 -0.55
CA GLU A 384 17.41 49.83 0.57
C GLU A 384 16.59 50.18 1.82
N VAL A 385 17.11 49.79 2.97
CA VAL A 385 16.56 50.13 4.28
C VAL A 385 17.41 51.22 4.91
N VAL A 386 16.78 52.32 5.30
CA VAL A 386 17.44 53.50 5.88
C VAL A 386 16.86 53.86 7.24
N ARG A 387 17.65 54.57 8.04
CA ARG A 387 17.14 55.37 9.17
C ARG A 387 16.85 56.77 8.66
N VAL A 388 15.86 57.44 9.23
CA VAL A 388 15.55 58.83 8.92
C VAL A 388 15.66 59.61 10.21
N SER A 389 16.45 60.69 10.21
CA SER A 389 16.69 61.46 11.44
C SER A 389 15.37 61.90 12.06
N ASP A 390 15.29 61.81 13.38
CA ASP A 390 14.11 62.16 14.18
C ASP A 390 12.84 61.32 13.91
N VAL A 391 12.92 60.27 13.08
CA VAL A 391 11.80 59.35 12.81
C VAL A 391 12.17 57.92 13.24
N PRO A 392 11.47 57.34 14.24
CA PRO A 392 11.86 56.07 14.81
C PRO A 392 11.57 54.87 13.90
N GLY A 393 12.55 53.96 13.83
CA GLY A 393 12.44 52.67 13.14
C GLY A 393 13.22 52.63 11.83
N LEU A 394 13.04 51.52 11.12
CA LEU A 394 13.67 51.25 9.84
C LEU A 394 12.67 51.48 8.72
N TRP A 395 13.13 52.10 7.64
CA TRP A 395 12.29 52.51 6.51
C TRP A 395 12.88 51.99 5.22
N ARG A 396 12.13 51.16 4.49
CA ARG A 396 12.53 50.67 3.18
C ARG A 396 12.08 51.64 2.10
N ILE A 397 12.97 51.98 1.17
CA ILE A 397 12.65 52.75 -0.03
C ILE A 397 11.89 51.83 -0.99
N GLU A 398 10.63 52.13 -1.26
CA GLU A 398 9.79 51.38 -2.21
C GLU A 398 9.88 51.97 -3.62
N GLU A 399 10.05 53.29 -3.71
CA GLU A 399 10.07 54.01 -4.98
C GLU A 399 10.99 55.23 -4.89
N ARG A 400 11.64 55.54 -6.02
CA ARG A 400 12.47 56.73 -6.21
C ARG A 400 12.08 57.40 -7.51
N GLU A 401 11.59 58.63 -7.42
CA GLU A 401 11.26 59.47 -8.56
C GLU A 401 12.14 60.73 -8.56
N TRP A 402 12.47 61.25 -9.74
CA TRP A 402 13.07 62.58 -9.86
C TRP A 402 12.06 63.50 -10.56
N GLU A 403 11.52 64.44 -9.80
CA GLU A 403 10.57 65.42 -10.30
C GLU A 403 10.93 66.83 -9.80
N ALA A 404 10.66 67.86 -10.61
CA ALA A 404 10.78 69.26 -10.21
C ALA A 404 12.12 69.67 -9.54
N MET A 405 13.25 69.05 -9.92
CA MET A 405 14.58 69.26 -9.32
C MET A 405 14.74 68.74 -7.87
N ALA A 406 13.89 67.81 -7.43
CA ALA A 406 14.03 67.09 -6.18
C ALA A 406 13.88 65.56 -6.40
N VAL A 407 14.52 64.78 -5.54
CA VAL A 407 14.38 63.32 -5.51
C VAL A 407 13.28 62.98 -4.51
N ARG A 408 12.20 62.38 -4.99
CA ARG A 408 11.11 61.89 -4.15
C ARG A 408 11.35 60.43 -3.82
N LEU A 409 11.43 60.11 -2.52
CA LEU A 409 11.53 58.75 -2.01
C LEU A 409 10.22 58.38 -1.33
N SER A 410 9.57 57.31 -1.77
CA SER A 410 8.44 56.71 -1.05
C SER A 410 8.99 55.60 -0.17
N LEU A 411 8.77 55.70 1.14
CA LEU A 411 9.27 54.76 2.13
C LEU A 411 8.13 54.04 2.85
N ARG A 412 8.39 52.80 3.21
CA ARG A 412 7.51 51.98 4.04
C ARG A 412 8.27 51.50 5.27
N ARG A 413 7.65 51.61 6.44
CA ARG A 413 8.24 51.12 7.68
C ARG A 413 8.37 49.60 7.65
N VAL A 414 9.55 49.08 7.97
CA VAL A 414 9.79 47.63 8.12
C VAL A 414 9.85 47.26 9.60
N PRO A 415 9.48 46.02 9.96
CA PRO A 415 9.70 45.52 11.32
C PRO A 415 11.19 45.59 11.68
N GLY A 416 11.50 45.91 12.94
CA GLY A 416 12.83 45.63 13.50
C GLY A 416 13.00 44.13 13.78
N ALA A 417 14.10 43.75 14.44
CA ALA A 417 14.25 42.39 14.99
C ALA A 417 13.04 42.09 15.90
N GLY A 418 12.15 41.22 15.43
CA GLY A 418 10.90 40.88 16.10
C GLY A 418 11.11 39.89 17.25
N GLY A 419 10.07 39.71 18.07
CA GLY A 419 10.04 38.61 19.03
C GLY A 419 9.86 37.27 18.32
N VAL A 420 10.50 36.22 18.84
CA VAL A 420 10.35 34.85 18.35
C VAL A 420 8.93 34.38 18.62
N MET A 421 8.26 33.84 17.59
CA MET A 421 6.95 33.22 17.77
C MET A 421 7.11 31.91 18.57
N PRO A 422 6.21 31.62 19.54
CA PRO A 422 6.23 30.32 20.21
C PRO A 422 6.04 29.19 19.20
N GLY A 423 6.88 28.16 19.27
CA GLY A 423 6.75 26.94 18.47
C GLY A 423 5.60 26.04 18.96
N GLY A 424 5.52 24.82 18.39
CA GLY A 424 4.47 23.85 18.71
C GLY A 424 3.30 23.85 17.73
N ALA A 425 3.48 24.39 16.53
CA ALA A 425 2.57 24.17 15.42
C ALA A 425 2.54 22.68 15.07
N SER A 426 1.34 22.13 14.90
CA SER A 426 1.19 20.74 14.49
C SER A 426 1.12 20.64 12.97
N SER A 427 1.86 19.69 12.42
CA SER A 427 1.65 19.17 11.08
C SER A 427 0.30 18.44 10.97
N GLY A 428 -0.29 17.97 12.07
CA GLY A 428 -1.43 17.06 12.06
C GLY A 428 -1.02 15.60 11.77
N ALA A 429 -1.98 14.69 11.85
CA ALA A 429 -1.75 13.25 11.64
C ALA A 429 -2.04 12.82 10.20
N ILE A 430 -1.31 11.81 9.73
CA ILE A 430 -1.61 11.09 8.49
C ILE A 430 -1.57 9.58 8.76
N VAL A 431 -2.38 8.82 8.02
CA VAL A 431 -2.26 7.36 7.98
C VAL A 431 -1.23 7.03 6.91
N ARG A 432 -0.06 6.56 7.33
CA ARG A 432 0.97 6.07 6.41
C ARG A 432 0.70 4.62 6.07
N GLN A 433 0.83 4.27 4.80
CA GLN A 433 0.89 2.87 4.42
C GLN A 433 2.19 2.27 4.97
N VAL A 434 2.10 1.08 5.55
CA VAL A 434 3.29 0.39 6.09
C VAL A 434 4.22 0.05 4.93
N ASP A 435 5.42 0.62 4.97
CA ASP A 435 6.49 0.32 4.03
C ASP A 435 7.30 -0.87 4.56
N ALA A 436 6.80 -2.07 4.30
CA ALA A 436 7.50 -3.32 4.59
C ALA A 436 8.03 -3.91 3.27
N PRO A 437 9.28 -4.42 3.24
CA PRO A 437 9.78 -5.17 2.09
C PRO A 437 8.94 -6.43 1.87
N HIS A 438 8.92 -6.96 0.66
CA HIS A 438 8.29 -8.25 0.41
C HIS A 438 9.02 -9.35 1.15
N GLY A 439 8.33 -10.02 2.08
CA GLY A 439 8.86 -11.23 2.72
C GLY A 439 9.19 -12.32 1.69
N VAL A 440 10.17 -13.16 2.01
CA VAL A 440 10.53 -14.34 1.20
C VAL A 440 9.38 -15.34 1.17
N THR A 441 9.18 -16.01 0.05
CA THR A 441 8.13 -17.02 -0.10
C THR A 441 8.45 -18.28 0.69
N SER A 442 7.42 -18.94 1.22
CA SER A 442 7.44 -20.28 1.79
C SER A 442 6.31 -21.07 1.16
N LEU A 443 6.59 -22.32 0.77
CA LEU A 443 5.66 -23.18 0.05
C LEU A 443 5.53 -24.52 0.76
N MET A 444 4.30 -24.95 1.03
CA MET A 444 3.99 -26.27 1.59
C MET A 444 3.02 -27.01 0.68
N LEU A 445 3.30 -28.29 0.44
CA LEU A 445 2.36 -29.20 -0.22
C LEU A 445 1.96 -30.30 0.75
N ALA A 446 0.69 -30.70 0.69
CA ALA A 446 0.18 -31.83 1.45
C ALA A 446 -0.84 -32.62 0.64
N ASP A 447 -0.76 -33.95 0.70
CA ASP A 447 -1.84 -34.84 0.29
C ASP A 447 -2.76 -35.04 1.49
N LEU A 448 -4.01 -34.63 1.37
CA LEU A 448 -4.94 -34.53 2.49
C LEU A 448 -6.20 -35.38 2.28
N PRO A 449 -6.83 -35.84 3.37
CA PRO A 449 -8.23 -36.23 3.33
C PRO A 449 -9.10 -35.09 2.81
N ARG A 450 -10.27 -35.42 2.27
CA ARG A 450 -11.19 -34.41 1.75
C ARG A 450 -11.62 -33.44 2.85
N LEU A 451 -11.44 -32.14 2.61
CA LEU A 451 -11.75 -31.06 3.55
C LEU A 451 -13.23 -30.67 3.52
N SER A 452 -13.86 -30.69 2.35
CA SER A 452 -15.28 -30.38 2.16
C SER A 452 -16.20 -31.60 2.30
N GLU A 453 -17.51 -31.37 2.39
CA GLU A 453 -18.53 -32.43 2.49
C GLU A 453 -18.66 -33.24 1.20
N GLY A 454 -18.89 -34.56 1.33
CA GLY A 454 -19.05 -35.53 0.23
C GLY A 454 -17.87 -36.50 0.06
N VAL A 455 -17.88 -37.25 -1.04
CA VAL A 455 -16.90 -38.31 -1.35
C VAL A 455 -15.88 -37.81 -2.38
N ALA A 456 -14.60 -38.11 -2.19
CA ALA A 456 -13.56 -37.85 -3.19
C ALA A 456 -13.50 -38.98 -4.23
N ASP A 457 -13.29 -38.65 -5.50
CA ASP A 457 -13.07 -39.58 -6.61
C ASP A 457 -11.65 -39.47 -7.22
N ALA A 458 -10.88 -38.47 -6.80
CA ALA A 458 -9.46 -38.31 -7.11
C ALA A 458 -8.65 -37.94 -5.84
N PRO A 459 -7.32 -38.15 -5.84
CA PRO A 459 -6.44 -37.62 -4.80
C PRO A 459 -6.58 -36.10 -4.62
N LEU A 460 -6.34 -35.61 -3.39
CA LEU A 460 -6.39 -34.19 -3.07
C LEU A 460 -5.01 -33.74 -2.60
N VAL A 461 -4.30 -33.04 -3.48
CA VAL A 461 -3.09 -32.32 -3.11
C VAL A 461 -3.46 -30.86 -2.92
N ILE A 462 -3.02 -30.27 -1.82
CA ILE A 462 -3.10 -28.83 -1.60
C ILE A 462 -1.71 -28.21 -1.68
N ALA A 463 -1.65 -26.96 -2.13
CA ALA A 463 -0.48 -26.09 -1.99
C ALA A 463 -0.88 -24.84 -1.19
N ALA A 464 -0.11 -24.56 -0.15
CA ALA A 464 -0.20 -23.36 0.66
C ALA A 464 1.06 -22.54 0.45
N ALA A 465 0.91 -21.27 0.08
CA ALA A 465 2.02 -20.33 -0.03
C ALA A 465 1.88 -19.22 1.01
N SER A 466 3.01 -18.82 1.56
CA SER A 466 3.10 -17.77 2.55
C SER A 466 4.44 -17.05 2.44
N GLY A 467 4.70 -16.14 3.37
CA GLY A 467 5.98 -15.45 3.48
C GLY A 467 6.03 -14.51 4.67
N GLY A 468 7.14 -13.80 4.83
CA GLY A 468 7.32 -12.78 5.87
C GLY A 468 6.34 -11.60 5.75
N PRO A 469 6.42 -10.60 6.66
CA PRO A 469 5.63 -9.38 6.56
C PRO A 469 5.73 -8.77 5.15
N GLY A 470 4.63 -8.25 4.61
CA GLY A 470 4.63 -7.66 3.26
C GLY A 470 4.55 -8.64 2.09
N TRP A 471 4.64 -9.96 2.31
CA TRP A 471 4.34 -10.96 1.27
C TRP A 471 2.86 -10.87 0.86
N ARG A 472 2.57 -11.13 -0.42
CA ARG A 472 1.22 -10.98 -1.01
C ARG A 472 0.79 -12.21 -1.79
N SER A 473 1.60 -12.61 -2.77
CA SER A 473 1.38 -13.78 -3.60
C SER A 473 2.69 -14.22 -4.25
N ALA A 474 2.69 -15.44 -4.79
CA ALA A 474 3.74 -15.96 -5.65
C ALA A 474 3.15 -16.49 -6.97
N ALA A 475 3.89 -16.38 -8.06
CA ALA A 475 3.61 -17.13 -9.28
C ALA A 475 3.97 -18.60 -9.06
N LEU A 476 3.13 -19.51 -9.55
CA LEU A 476 3.27 -20.96 -9.36
C LEU A 476 3.56 -21.67 -10.68
N PHE A 477 4.50 -22.60 -10.61
CA PHE A 477 4.91 -23.47 -11.71
C PHE A 477 4.88 -24.92 -11.26
N ALA A 478 4.32 -25.80 -12.08
CA ALA A 478 4.46 -27.24 -11.92
C ALA A 478 5.76 -27.70 -12.58
N MET A 479 6.51 -28.55 -11.89
CA MET A 479 7.74 -29.12 -12.43
C MET A 479 7.42 -30.44 -13.11
N SER A 480 7.77 -30.55 -14.40
CA SER A 480 7.66 -31.82 -15.12
C SER A 480 8.73 -32.82 -14.64
N GLY A 481 8.56 -34.10 -14.98
CA GLY A 481 9.57 -35.13 -14.68
C GLY A 481 10.93 -34.91 -15.36
N THR A 482 11.01 -34.01 -16.36
CA THR A 482 12.26 -33.59 -17.02
C THR A 482 12.85 -32.31 -16.43
N GLY A 483 12.21 -31.72 -15.42
CA GLY A 483 12.64 -30.49 -14.75
C GLY A 483 12.15 -29.18 -15.40
N GLU A 484 11.25 -29.27 -16.40
CA GLU A 484 10.67 -28.09 -17.04
C GLU A 484 9.61 -27.44 -16.13
N ALA A 485 9.64 -26.11 -16.00
CA ALA A 485 8.68 -25.33 -15.22
C ALA A 485 7.49 -24.91 -16.08
N ILE A 486 6.31 -25.48 -15.81
CA ILE A 486 5.06 -25.18 -16.52
C ILE A 486 4.26 -24.19 -15.67
N PRO A 487 3.92 -22.98 -16.17
CA PRO A 487 3.14 -22.02 -15.40
C PRO A 487 1.72 -22.54 -15.16
N ILE A 488 1.28 -22.56 -13.90
CA ILE A 488 -0.06 -23.05 -13.53
C ILE A 488 -0.95 -21.97 -12.91
N GLY A 489 -0.41 -20.80 -12.59
CA GLY A 489 -1.16 -19.64 -12.10
C GLY A 489 -0.46 -18.93 -10.96
N ARG A 490 -1.22 -18.41 -9.99
CA ARG A 490 -0.70 -17.75 -8.78
C ARG A 490 -1.18 -18.48 -7.54
N SER A 491 -0.47 -18.27 -6.44
CA SER A 491 -0.91 -18.73 -5.13
C SER A 491 -2.23 -18.07 -4.72
N ALA A 492 -2.95 -18.74 -3.83
CA ALA A 492 -4.00 -18.12 -3.04
C ALA A 492 -3.41 -17.01 -2.11
N PRO A 493 -4.26 -16.20 -1.45
CA PRO A 493 -3.82 -15.30 -0.39
C PRO A 493 -3.00 -16.00 0.70
N ARG A 494 -2.14 -15.23 1.36
CA ARG A 494 -1.14 -15.70 2.33
C ARG A 494 -1.69 -16.67 3.37
N ALA A 495 -1.29 -17.94 3.29
CA ALA A 495 -1.63 -18.95 4.28
C ALA A 495 -0.97 -18.69 5.63
N VAL A 496 -1.63 -19.08 6.74
CA VAL A 496 -1.02 -19.04 8.08
C VAL A 496 -0.19 -20.30 8.27
N MET A 497 1.13 -20.14 8.25
CA MET A 497 2.11 -21.22 8.29
C MET A 497 3.11 -20.99 9.43
N GLY A 498 3.73 -22.06 9.89
CA GLY A 498 4.75 -22.02 10.93
C GLY A 498 5.43 -23.37 11.12
N VAL A 499 6.03 -23.54 12.28
CA VAL A 499 6.64 -24.79 12.73
C VAL A 499 6.17 -25.12 14.14
N ALA A 500 5.96 -26.40 14.42
CA ALA A 500 5.78 -26.88 15.78
C ALA A 500 7.12 -26.88 16.51
N ASP A 501 7.22 -26.17 17.63
CA ASP A 501 8.48 -26.00 18.38
C ASP A 501 8.97 -27.33 18.98
N HIS A 502 8.03 -28.21 19.35
CA HIS A 502 8.28 -29.50 20.00
C HIS A 502 7.38 -30.61 19.44
N ALA A 503 7.83 -31.86 19.58
CA ALA A 503 7.03 -33.03 19.21
C ALA A 503 5.77 -33.11 20.09
N LEU A 504 4.60 -33.21 19.46
CA LEU A 504 3.34 -33.35 20.18
C LEU A 504 3.16 -34.80 20.64
N ALA A 505 3.06 -35.01 21.94
CA ALA A 505 2.88 -36.35 22.50
C ALA A 505 1.55 -37.00 22.04
N PRO A 506 1.46 -38.34 22.04
CA PRO A 506 0.21 -39.04 21.78
C PRO A 506 -0.92 -38.57 22.70
N GLY A 507 -2.12 -38.44 22.12
CA GLY A 507 -3.31 -37.90 22.77
C GLY A 507 -4.51 -38.84 22.67
N SER A 508 -5.71 -38.29 22.87
CA SER A 508 -6.97 -39.02 22.68
C SER A 508 -7.62 -38.63 21.36
N VAL A 509 -8.09 -39.63 20.60
CA VAL A 509 -8.97 -39.42 19.42
C VAL A 509 -10.45 -39.37 19.78
N THR A 510 -10.81 -39.77 21.01
CA THR A 510 -12.20 -39.91 21.47
C THR A 510 -12.64 -38.78 22.39
N MET A 511 -11.68 -38.06 22.99
CA MET A 511 -11.92 -36.94 23.89
C MET A 511 -11.07 -35.74 23.47
N VAL A 512 -11.47 -34.55 23.92
CA VAL A 512 -10.61 -33.36 23.80
C VAL A 512 -9.34 -33.62 24.62
N ASP A 513 -8.19 -33.47 23.97
CA ASP A 513 -6.87 -33.56 24.59
C ASP A 513 -6.57 -32.24 25.31
N GLY A 514 -6.96 -32.18 26.58
CA GLY A 514 -6.60 -31.11 27.51
C GLY A 514 -5.28 -31.38 28.25
N ARG A 515 -4.59 -32.49 27.98
CA ARG A 515 -3.32 -32.85 28.63
C ARG A 515 -2.13 -32.28 27.88
N ASN A 516 -2.15 -32.42 26.55
CA ASN A 516 -1.08 -31.94 25.70
C ASN A 516 -1.40 -30.53 25.18
N ALA A 517 -0.35 -29.78 24.88
CA ALA A 517 -0.45 -28.49 24.22
C ALA A 517 0.62 -28.42 23.13
N LEU A 518 0.31 -27.71 22.06
CA LEU A 518 1.21 -27.53 20.92
C LEU A 518 1.73 -26.10 20.91
N ASP A 519 3.03 -25.93 21.09
CA ASP A 519 3.68 -24.62 20.92
C ASP A 519 4.13 -24.48 19.44
N VAL A 520 3.69 -23.40 18.79
CA VAL A 520 3.92 -23.13 17.36
C VAL A 520 4.56 -21.76 17.19
N THR A 521 5.61 -21.69 16.37
CA THR A 521 6.18 -20.43 15.88
C THR A 521 5.70 -20.18 14.44
N LEU A 522 4.93 -19.10 14.22
CA LEU A 522 4.47 -18.68 12.90
C LEU A 522 5.58 -18.03 12.09
N LEU A 523 5.46 -18.05 10.75
CA LEU A 523 6.48 -17.48 9.84
C LEU A 523 6.63 -15.95 9.97
N ALA A 524 5.66 -15.25 10.56
CA ALA A 524 5.73 -13.81 10.76
C ALA A 524 4.87 -13.32 11.93
N VAL A 525 5.30 -12.20 12.51
CA VAL A 525 4.68 -11.55 13.68
C VAL A 525 3.31 -10.93 13.40
N ASP A 526 2.98 -10.69 12.12
CA ASP A 526 1.70 -10.12 11.69
C ASP A 526 0.65 -11.21 11.40
N MET A 527 1.02 -12.49 11.49
CA MET A 527 0.07 -13.60 11.48
C MET A 527 -0.55 -13.80 12.85
N ALA A 528 -1.79 -14.27 12.89
CA ALA A 528 -2.50 -14.51 14.13
C ALA A 528 -3.24 -15.86 14.10
N LEU A 529 -3.25 -16.52 15.25
CA LEU A 529 -4.15 -17.64 15.54
C LEU A 529 -5.17 -17.16 16.58
N LEU A 530 -6.44 -17.45 16.33
CA LEU A 530 -7.54 -17.04 17.19
C LEU A 530 -8.16 -18.26 17.87
N SER A 531 -8.55 -18.12 19.14
CA SER A 531 -9.35 -19.13 19.83
C SER A 531 -10.73 -19.27 19.18
N ALA A 532 -11.32 -20.46 19.30
CA ALA A 532 -12.67 -20.75 18.84
C ALA A 532 -13.47 -21.42 19.96
N ASP A 533 -14.75 -21.05 20.05
CA ASP A 533 -15.70 -21.74 20.90
C ASP A 533 -16.16 -23.07 20.25
N GLU A 534 -16.92 -23.86 21.00
CA GLU A 534 -17.43 -25.16 20.55
C GLU A 534 -18.22 -25.06 19.23
N GLN A 535 -19.01 -24.00 19.07
CA GLN A 535 -19.78 -23.77 17.85
C GLN A 535 -18.88 -23.48 16.65
N GLY A 536 -17.85 -22.65 16.82
CA GLY A 536 -16.85 -22.38 15.80
C GLY A 536 -16.08 -23.64 15.39
N LEU A 537 -15.65 -24.44 16.36
CA LEU A 537 -14.97 -25.71 16.11
C LEU A 537 -15.85 -26.70 15.34
N ALA A 538 -17.12 -26.84 15.72
CA ALA A 538 -18.09 -27.67 15.01
C ALA A 538 -18.33 -27.21 13.56
N GLN A 539 -18.17 -25.91 13.29
CA GLN A 539 -18.20 -25.34 11.95
C GLN A 539 -16.90 -25.49 11.17
N GLY A 540 -15.85 -26.08 11.75
CA GLY A 540 -14.59 -26.37 11.09
C GLY A 540 -13.51 -25.31 11.31
N ARG A 541 -13.72 -24.33 12.20
CA ARG A 541 -12.67 -23.36 12.56
C ARG A 541 -11.47 -24.07 13.20
N ASN A 542 -10.32 -23.42 13.11
CA ASN A 542 -9.07 -23.84 13.74
C ASN A 542 -8.59 -25.24 13.34
N LEU A 543 -9.01 -25.75 12.18
CA LEU A 543 -8.43 -26.96 11.61
C LEU A 543 -7.00 -26.64 11.14
N CYS A 544 -6.02 -27.40 11.57
CA CYS A 544 -4.65 -27.27 11.12
C CYS A 544 -4.02 -28.63 10.83
N LEU A 545 -3.03 -28.61 9.96
CA LEU A 545 -2.15 -29.72 9.66
C LEU A 545 -0.85 -29.55 10.45
N VAL A 546 -0.47 -30.58 11.18
CA VAL A 546 0.79 -30.65 11.93
C VAL A 546 1.47 -31.95 11.56
N GLY A 547 2.60 -31.86 10.85
CA GLY A 547 3.21 -33.02 10.22
C GLY A 547 2.26 -33.69 9.22
N ARG A 548 1.66 -34.82 9.63
CA ARG A 548 0.63 -35.56 8.85
C ARG A 548 -0.70 -35.72 9.59
N GLU A 549 -0.85 -35.12 10.76
CA GLU A 549 -2.08 -35.17 11.55
C GLU A 549 -2.91 -33.90 11.30
N LEU A 550 -4.21 -34.08 11.07
CA LEU A 550 -5.18 -32.98 11.10
C LEU A 550 -5.72 -32.84 12.52
N ILE A 551 -5.52 -31.68 13.12
CA ILE A 551 -5.98 -31.36 14.47
C ILE A 551 -6.84 -30.09 14.47
N GLN A 552 -7.67 -29.93 15.48
CA GLN A 552 -8.29 -28.64 15.82
C GLN A 552 -7.86 -28.18 17.21
N PHE A 553 -7.80 -26.87 17.44
CA PHE A 553 -7.49 -26.29 18.76
C PHE A 553 -8.58 -25.31 19.20
N GLY A 554 -9.00 -25.40 20.47
CA GLY A 554 -9.99 -24.49 21.06
C GLY A 554 -9.38 -23.16 21.51
N ALA A 555 -8.20 -23.20 22.14
CA ALA A 555 -7.53 -22.02 22.67
C ALA A 555 -6.19 -21.77 21.99
N ALA A 556 -5.93 -20.52 21.63
CA ALA A 556 -4.65 -20.02 21.15
C ALA A 556 -4.19 -18.85 22.02
N VAL A 557 -3.06 -19.01 22.70
CA VAL A 557 -2.48 -17.97 23.57
C VAL A 557 -1.12 -17.57 22.99
N GLN A 558 -0.98 -16.30 22.61
CA GLN A 558 0.28 -15.76 22.15
C GLN A 558 1.25 -15.62 23.33
N ASN A 559 2.42 -16.28 23.24
CA ASN A 559 3.45 -16.30 24.28
C ASN A 559 4.81 -15.75 23.80
N GLY A 560 4.87 -15.18 22.60
CA GLY A 560 6.01 -14.46 22.03
C GLY A 560 5.62 -13.69 20.76
N GLU A 561 6.56 -13.01 20.11
CA GLU A 561 6.26 -12.12 18.95
C GLU A 561 5.51 -12.83 17.80
N ALA A 562 5.86 -14.08 17.51
CA ALA A 562 5.16 -14.95 16.53
C ALA A 562 4.84 -16.33 17.12
N ARG A 563 4.89 -16.49 18.45
CA ARG A 563 4.74 -17.78 19.12
C ARG A 563 3.39 -17.91 19.81
N TYR A 564 2.78 -19.07 19.64
CA TYR A 564 1.47 -19.41 20.18
C TYR A 564 1.51 -20.76 20.88
N ARG A 565 0.88 -20.84 22.04
CA ARG A 565 0.51 -22.09 22.69
C ARG A 565 -0.92 -22.45 22.34
N LEU A 566 -1.12 -23.62 21.75
CA LEU A 566 -2.42 -24.14 21.36
C LEU A 566 -2.85 -25.25 22.33
N SER A 567 -4.06 -25.18 22.84
CA SER A 567 -4.63 -26.16 23.79
C SER A 567 -6.08 -26.52 23.44
N ASP A 568 -6.64 -27.47 24.20
CA ASP A 568 -7.95 -28.08 23.94
C ASP A 568 -7.98 -28.73 22.55
N LEU A 569 -7.04 -29.65 22.34
CA LEU A 569 -6.77 -30.21 21.02
C LEU A 569 -7.76 -31.33 20.69
N ARG A 570 -8.28 -31.35 19.46
CA ARG A 570 -9.01 -32.49 18.88
C ARG A 570 -8.10 -33.17 17.89
N ARG A 571 -7.74 -34.41 18.18
CA ARG A 571 -6.68 -35.16 17.51
C ARG A 571 -7.25 -36.11 16.45
N GLY A 572 -6.42 -36.45 15.47
CA GLY A 572 -6.69 -37.49 14.46
C GLY A 572 -7.90 -37.21 13.57
N LEU A 573 -8.24 -35.95 13.32
CA LEU A 573 -9.44 -35.61 12.57
C LEU A 573 -9.36 -36.14 11.15
N ARG A 574 -10.52 -36.48 10.58
CA ARG A 574 -10.66 -37.00 9.21
C ARG A 574 -9.85 -38.26 8.91
N GLY A 575 -9.66 -39.13 9.90
CA GLY A 575 -8.98 -40.42 9.70
C GLY A 575 -7.46 -40.35 9.79
N THR A 576 -6.91 -39.28 10.38
CA THR A 576 -5.47 -39.04 10.49
C THR A 576 -4.86 -39.52 11.81
N GLU A 577 -5.62 -40.26 12.62
CA GLU A 577 -5.16 -40.76 13.93
C GLU A 577 -3.87 -41.58 13.90
N TRP A 578 -3.58 -42.23 12.77
CA TRP A 578 -2.36 -43.02 12.55
C TRP A 578 -1.07 -42.16 12.58
N ALA A 579 -1.18 -40.85 12.32
CA ALA A 579 -0.05 -39.93 12.30
C ALA A 579 0.35 -39.45 13.71
N MET A 580 -0.49 -39.72 14.71
CA MET A 580 -0.36 -39.18 16.08
C MET A 580 0.95 -39.57 16.78
N ASP A 581 1.42 -40.79 16.55
CA ASP A 581 2.63 -41.32 17.19
C ASP A 581 3.93 -40.91 16.47
N ALA A 582 3.83 -40.20 15.33
CA ALA A 582 4.95 -39.87 14.46
C ALA A 582 5.43 -38.40 14.56
N HIS A 583 4.87 -37.62 15.49
CA HIS A 583 5.23 -36.22 15.66
C HIS A 583 6.70 -36.03 16.08
N VAL A 584 7.34 -35.02 15.48
CA VAL A 584 8.71 -34.63 15.77
C VAL A 584 8.83 -33.12 15.93
N ALA A 585 9.84 -32.65 16.67
CA ALA A 585 10.08 -31.22 16.83
C ALA A 585 10.49 -30.59 15.48
N GLY A 586 10.02 -29.37 15.23
CA GLY A 586 10.32 -28.60 14.02
C GLY A 586 9.49 -28.99 12.80
N GLU A 587 8.45 -29.81 12.95
CA GLU A 587 7.60 -30.19 11.83
C GLU A 587 6.72 -29.03 11.35
N PRO A 588 6.32 -29.04 10.06
CA PRO A 588 5.55 -27.94 9.50
C PRO A 588 4.15 -27.83 10.12
N PHE A 589 3.72 -26.59 10.35
CA PHE A 589 2.38 -26.22 10.78
C PHE A 589 1.68 -25.43 9.67
N LEU A 590 0.42 -25.78 9.38
CA LEU A 590 -0.42 -25.05 8.45
C LEU A 590 -1.85 -24.94 9.01
N LEU A 591 -2.37 -23.72 9.15
CA LEU A 591 -3.79 -23.52 9.38
C LEU A 591 -4.56 -23.76 8.08
N ILE A 592 -5.59 -24.60 8.13
CA ILE A 592 -6.40 -24.97 6.97
C ILE A 592 -7.54 -23.97 6.82
N GLU A 593 -7.37 -23.05 5.88
CA GLU A 593 -8.38 -22.11 5.40
C GLU A 593 -8.53 -22.32 3.88
N GLU A 594 -9.65 -22.89 3.42
CA GLU A 594 -9.80 -23.32 2.01
C GLU A 594 -9.50 -22.19 0.99
N GLU A 595 -9.87 -20.95 1.31
CA GLU A 595 -9.61 -19.75 0.50
C GLU A 595 -8.13 -19.37 0.37
N ARG A 596 -7.26 -19.94 1.20
CA ARG A 596 -5.79 -19.72 1.21
C ARG A 596 -5.01 -20.91 0.64
N LEU A 597 -5.72 -21.89 0.09
CA LEU A 597 -5.16 -23.10 -0.49
C LEU A 597 -5.50 -23.14 -1.99
N VAL A 598 -4.61 -23.74 -2.77
CA VAL A 598 -4.89 -24.11 -4.16
C VAL A 598 -4.71 -25.61 -4.35
N ASP A 599 -5.49 -26.19 -5.26
CA ASP A 599 -5.29 -27.56 -5.72
C ASP A 599 -4.47 -27.52 -7.04
N PRO A 600 -3.17 -27.83 -6.99
CA PRO A 600 -2.31 -27.77 -8.17
C PRO A 600 -2.69 -28.79 -9.24
N LEU A 601 -3.24 -29.96 -8.87
CA LEU A 601 -3.69 -30.97 -9.82
C LEU A 601 -4.91 -30.45 -10.60
N ALA A 602 -5.85 -29.82 -9.90
CA ALA A 602 -6.98 -29.16 -10.53
C ALA A 602 -6.57 -28.01 -11.46
N MET A 603 -5.56 -27.21 -11.08
CA MET A 603 -5.02 -26.13 -11.94
C MET A 603 -4.36 -26.67 -13.21
N LEU A 604 -3.64 -27.80 -13.10
CA LEU A 604 -3.07 -28.53 -14.23
C LEU A 604 -4.14 -29.25 -15.08
N GLY A 605 -5.34 -29.47 -14.53
CA GLY A 605 -6.39 -30.24 -15.17
C GLY A 605 -6.12 -31.76 -15.22
N VAL A 606 -5.37 -32.28 -14.24
CA VAL A 606 -5.05 -33.70 -14.08
C VAL A 606 -5.61 -34.22 -12.75
N ALA A 607 -5.88 -35.52 -12.65
CA ALA A 607 -6.44 -36.12 -11.42
C ALA A 607 -5.37 -36.53 -10.40
N GLY A 608 -4.10 -36.68 -10.81
CA GLY A 608 -3.05 -37.27 -9.98
C GLY A 608 -3.23 -38.79 -9.82
N GLU A 609 -2.12 -39.50 -9.64
CA GLU A 609 -2.10 -40.96 -9.49
C GLU A 609 -1.45 -41.34 -8.15
N ILE A 610 -2.03 -42.31 -7.44
CA ILE A 610 -1.44 -42.84 -6.20
C ILE A 610 -0.06 -43.43 -6.53
N GLY A 611 0.96 -43.05 -5.77
CA GLY A 611 2.37 -43.37 -5.99
C GLY A 611 3.13 -42.37 -6.85
N GLY A 612 2.44 -41.43 -7.51
CA GLY A 612 3.05 -40.32 -8.23
C GLY A 612 3.61 -39.24 -7.30
N THR A 613 4.32 -38.26 -7.87
CA THR A 613 4.85 -37.10 -7.14
C THR A 613 4.40 -35.81 -7.79
N VAL A 614 4.03 -34.81 -6.98
CA VAL A 614 3.80 -33.44 -7.42
C VAL A 614 4.94 -32.59 -6.92
N GLN A 615 5.54 -31.80 -7.82
CA GLN A 615 6.56 -30.83 -7.46
C GLN A 615 6.17 -29.47 -8.02
N LEU A 616 6.22 -28.44 -7.18
CA LEU A 616 5.89 -27.07 -7.52
C LEU A 616 7.08 -26.16 -7.22
N SER A 617 7.20 -25.13 -8.04
CA SER A 617 8.10 -23.99 -7.85
C SER A 617 7.28 -22.72 -7.70
N ALA A 618 7.62 -21.87 -6.74
CA ALA A 618 6.95 -20.61 -6.46
C ALA A 618 7.95 -19.46 -6.44
N ILE A 619 7.59 -18.33 -7.06
CA ILE A 619 8.40 -17.11 -7.03
C ILE A 619 7.50 -15.89 -6.74
N GLY A 620 7.73 -15.28 -5.59
CA GLY A 620 7.14 -14.02 -5.15
C GLY A 620 8.01 -12.82 -5.51
N LEU A 621 7.46 -11.61 -5.34
CA LEU A 621 8.15 -10.36 -5.66
C LEU A 621 9.44 -10.13 -4.85
N GLY A 622 9.51 -10.68 -3.63
CA GLY A 622 10.67 -10.56 -2.75
C GLY A 622 11.72 -11.65 -2.95
N ASP A 623 11.50 -12.60 -3.85
CA ASP A 623 12.38 -13.75 -4.00
C ASP A 623 13.50 -13.48 -5.02
N VAL A 624 14.71 -13.92 -4.68
CA VAL A 624 15.85 -13.93 -5.61
C VAL A 624 15.87 -15.23 -6.43
N GLU A 625 15.49 -16.34 -5.80
CA GLU A 625 15.40 -17.66 -6.43
C GLU A 625 14.03 -18.29 -6.14
N PRO A 626 13.48 -19.11 -7.06
CA PRO A 626 12.22 -19.81 -6.81
C PRO A 626 12.32 -20.81 -5.65
N VAL A 627 11.26 -20.88 -4.86
CA VAL A 627 11.09 -21.86 -3.78
C VAL A 627 10.41 -23.10 -4.32
N VAL A 628 11.04 -24.26 -4.16
CA VAL A 628 10.53 -25.55 -4.66
C VAL A 628 10.05 -26.42 -3.50
N ALA A 629 8.88 -27.04 -3.66
CA ALA A 629 8.35 -28.02 -2.72
C ALA A 629 7.70 -29.19 -3.48
N GLY A 630 7.68 -30.37 -2.88
CA GLY A 630 7.10 -31.55 -3.50
C GLY A 630 6.48 -32.52 -2.50
N VAL A 631 5.52 -33.32 -2.97
CA VAL A 631 4.81 -34.31 -2.16
C VAL A 631 4.52 -35.57 -2.98
N ALA A 632 4.61 -36.73 -2.34
CA ALA A 632 4.15 -37.99 -2.91
C ALA A 632 2.64 -38.13 -2.72
N ILE A 633 1.93 -38.54 -3.77
CA ILE A 633 0.49 -38.78 -3.73
C ILE A 633 0.26 -40.16 -3.09
N THR A 634 -0.17 -40.17 -1.84
CA THR A 634 -0.56 -41.38 -1.09
C THR A 634 -2.04 -41.72 -1.23
N GLY A 635 -2.87 -40.77 -1.69
CA GLY A 635 -4.30 -40.95 -1.91
C GLY A 635 -5.13 -40.83 -0.63
N GLU A 636 -4.77 -39.92 0.28
CA GLU A 636 -5.43 -39.80 1.60
C GLU A 636 -6.94 -39.55 1.49
N ALA A 637 -7.38 -38.77 0.51
CA ALA A 637 -8.81 -38.53 0.25
C ALA A 637 -9.59 -39.77 -0.24
N LEU A 638 -8.89 -40.76 -0.79
CA LEU A 638 -9.46 -41.98 -1.38
C LEU A 638 -9.43 -43.17 -0.43
N MET A 639 -8.67 -43.09 0.65
CA MET A 639 -8.47 -44.20 1.58
C MET A 639 -9.57 -44.22 2.66
N PRO A 640 -10.30 -45.34 2.83
CA PRO A 640 -11.22 -45.48 3.96
C PRO A 640 -10.46 -45.39 5.30
N PRO A 641 -11.06 -44.75 6.34
CA PRO A 641 -10.48 -44.74 7.68
C PRO A 641 -10.42 -46.16 8.25
N ALA A 642 -9.54 -46.40 9.22
CA ALA A 642 -9.51 -47.68 9.93
C ALA A 642 -10.85 -47.92 10.65
N PRO A 643 -11.42 -49.14 10.62
CA PRO A 643 -12.57 -49.51 11.44
C PRO A 643 -12.32 -49.27 12.92
N VAL A 644 -13.37 -49.07 13.71
CA VAL A 644 -13.26 -48.82 15.16
C VAL A 644 -14.02 -49.87 15.97
N HIS A 645 -13.77 -49.89 17.28
CA HIS A 645 -14.40 -50.84 18.20
C HIS A 645 -14.22 -52.30 17.79
N VAL A 646 -13.03 -52.65 17.27
CA VAL A 646 -12.70 -54.04 16.97
C VAL A 646 -12.69 -54.82 18.28
N GLN A 647 -13.56 -55.82 18.36
CA GLN A 647 -13.74 -56.68 19.51
C GLN A 647 -13.60 -58.13 19.05
N ALA A 648 -12.99 -58.95 19.91
CA ALA A 648 -12.92 -60.38 19.74
C ALA A 648 -13.50 -61.07 20.98
N GLN A 649 -14.50 -61.91 20.77
CA GLN A 649 -15.17 -62.66 21.82
C GLN A 649 -14.99 -64.16 21.56
N ALA A 650 -14.58 -64.92 22.58
CA ALA A 650 -14.47 -66.37 22.46
C ALA A 650 -15.87 -67.00 22.22
N ASP A 651 -15.96 -67.91 21.26
CA ASP A 651 -17.19 -68.63 20.90
C ASP A 651 -16.88 -70.06 20.45
N GLY A 652 -17.39 -71.07 21.14
CA GLY A 652 -17.33 -72.47 20.70
C GLY A 652 -15.93 -73.06 20.43
N GLY A 653 -14.87 -72.52 21.06
CA GLY A 653 -13.47 -72.90 20.77
C GLY A 653 -12.82 -72.11 19.63
N GLY A 654 -13.53 -71.11 19.09
CA GLY A 654 -13.06 -70.09 18.17
C GLY A 654 -13.29 -68.67 18.69
N TRP A 655 -13.29 -67.70 17.77
CA TRP A 655 -13.50 -66.28 18.06
C TRP A 655 -14.55 -65.67 17.13
N GLN A 656 -15.51 -64.95 17.69
CA GLN A 656 -16.32 -64.01 16.94
C GLN A 656 -15.65 -62.64 16.98
N ILE A 657 -15.37 -62.08 15.81
CA ILE A 657 -14.71 -60.79 15.67
C ILE A 657 -15.69 -59.81 15.05
N GLY A 658 -15.89 -58.67 15.69
CA GLY A 658 -16.81 -57.63 15.25
C GLY A 658 -16.16 -56.26 15.30
N TRP A 659 -16.61 -55.35 14.44
CA TRP A 659 -16.13 -53.96 14.39
C TRP A 659 -17.23 -53.00 13.94
N THR A 660 -16.94 -51.71 13.99
CA THR A 660 -17.82 -50.64 13.49
C THR A 660 -17.18 -49.98 12.27
N ARG A 661 -17.93 -49.90 11.18
CA ARG A 661 -17.54 -49.23 9.93
C ARG A 661 -17.24 -47.76 10.18
N ARG A 662 -16.27 -47.21 9.45
CA ARG A 662 -16.10 -45.76 9.31
C ARG A 662 -16.27 -45.33 7.87
N SER A 663 -16.59 -44.06 7.67
CA SER A 663 -16.78 -43.46 6.36
C SER A 663 -15.82 -42.29 6.18
N ARG A 664 -15.29 -42.16 4.96
CA ARG A 664 -14.54 -40.95 4.55
C ARG A 664 -15.45 -39.80 4.11
N ALA A 665 -16.77 -40.00 4.18
CA ALA A 665 -17.79 -38.98 3.98
C ALA A 665 -18.68 -38.84 5.21
N GLY A 666 -19.26 -37.65 5.40
CA GLY A 666 -20.15 -37.39 6.53
C GLY A 666 -19.41 -37.32 7.88
N TRP A 667 -18.30 -36.57 7.92
CA TRP A 667 -17.53 -36.33 9.15
C TRP A 667 -18.34 -35.61 10.24
N ARG A 668 -19.47 -35.00 9.89
CA ARG A 668 -20.42 -34.37 10.81
C ARG A 668 -21.66 -35.23 10.98
N TRP A 669 -21.98 -35.55 12.24
CA TRP A 669 -23.20 -36.30 12.57
C TRP A 669 -24.39 -35.35 12.74
N SER A 670 -25.00 -34.94 11.63
CA SER A 670 -26.00 -33.85 11.60
C SER A 670 -27.47 -34.30 11.58
N SER A 671 -27.76 -35.54 11.20
CA SER A 671 -29.13 -36.02 10.93
C SER A 671 -29.66 -37.06 11.92
N GLY A 672 -28.82 -37.57 12.83
CA GLY A 672 -29.16 -38.66 13.75
C GLY A 672 -29.27 -40.06 13.09
N GLY A 673 -29.07 -40.15 11.77
CA GLY A 673 -28.91 -41.42 11.04
C GLY A 673 -27.46 -41.89 10.99
N ASP A 674 -27.22 -43.08 10.45
CA ASP A 674 -25.85 -43.58 10.23
C ASP A 674 -25.10 -42.75 9.17
N VAL A 675 -23.77 -42.77 9.23
CA VAL A 675 -22.90 -42.11 8.24
C VAL A 675 -23.04 -42.77 6.87
N PRO A 676 -22.97 -42.02 5.75
CA PRO A 676 -23.07 -42.60 4.42
C PRO A 676 -22.00 -43.65 4.18
N LEU A 677 -22.25 -44.60 3.27
CA LEU A 677 -21.29 -45.67 2.97
C LEU A 677 -19.94 -45.09 2.49
N GLY A 678 -20.00 -44.11 1.59
CA GLY A 678 -18.81 -43.45 1.04
C GLY A 678 -18.03 -44.28 0.01
N GLU A 679 -18.47 -45.52 -0.24
CA GLU A 679 -17.89 -46.50 -1.16
C GLU A 679 -19.00 -47.17 -1.98
N GLU A 680 -18.64 -47.89 -3.04
CA GLU A 680 -19.60 -48.63 -3.89
C GLU A 680 -20.21 -49.86 -3.19
N SER A 681 -19.46 -50.47 -2.27
CA SER A 681 -19.91 -51.62 -1.48
C SER A 681 -19.20 -51.66 -0.12
N GLU A 682 -19.86 -52.25 0.88
CA GLU A 682 -19.24 -52.52 2.17
C GLU A 682 -18.46 -53.84 2.11
N ARG A 683 -17.14 -53.76 2.23
CA ARG A 683 -16.22 -54.90 2.16
C ARG A 683 -15.06 -54.75 3.12
N TYR A 684 -14.58 -55.86 3.66
CA TYR A 684 -13.44 -55.90 4.57
C TYR A 684 -12.49 -57.05 4.23
N VAL A 685 -11.20 -56.82 4.48
CA VAL A 685 -10.17 -57.85 4.53
C VAL A 685 -9.81 -58.05 6.00
N VAL A 686 -9.92 -59.29 6.47
CA VAL A 686 -9.53 -59.72 7.81
C VAL A 686 -8.28 -60.58 7.70
N ARG A 687 -7.24 -60.23 8.43
CA ARG A 687 -5.98 -60.97 8.49
C ARG A 687 -5.73 -61.42 9.92
N VAL A 688 -5.42 -62.70 10.09
CA VAL A 688 -4.88 -63.21 11.35
C VAL A 688 -3.37 -63.19 11.24
N LEU A 689 -2.71 -62.52 12.18
CA LEU A 689 -1.27 -62.40 12.24
C LEU A 689 -0.71 -63.11 13.47
N LYS A 690 0.50 -63.64 13.30
CA LYS A 690 1.37 -64.07 14.38
C LYS A 690 2.66 -63.27 14.30
N GLY A 691 2.83 -62.32 15.23
CA GLY A 691 3.84 -61.26 15.03
C GLY A 691 3.52 -60.49 13.74
N ASP A 692 4.47 -60.42 12.81
CA ASP A 692 4.30 -59.74 11.51
C ASP A 692 3.88 -60.69 10.38
N VAL A 693 3.69 -61.99 10.65
CA VAL A 693 3.37 -63.00 9.64
C VAL A 693 1.86 -63.19 9.55
N VAL A 694 1.30 -62.97 8.36
CA VAL A 694 -0.11 -63.26 8.06
C VAL A 694 -0.29 -64.77 7.93
N VAL A 695 -0.98 -65.40 8.88
CA VAL A 695 -1.28 -66.84 8.87
C VAL A 695 -2.61 -67.14 8.18
N ARG A 696 -3.52 -66.15 8.13
CA ARG A 696 -4.79 -66.25 7.43
C ARG A 696 -5.21 -64.91 6.85
N SER A 697 -5.85 -64.93 5.70
CA SER A 697 -6.54 -63.78 5.10
C SER A 697 -7.92 -64.21 4.62
N ALA A 698 -8.94 -63.45 4.97
CA ALA A 698 -10.33 -63.66 4.60
C ALA A 698 -10.96 -62.35 4.14
N GLU A 699 -12.01 -62.43 3.32
CA GLU A 699 -12.85 -61.29 2.95
C GLU A 699 -14.26 -61.48 3.50
N THR A 700 -14.88 -60.38 3.94
CA THR A 700 -16.28 -60.36 4.39
C THR A 700 -16.99 -59.11 3.87
N ILE A 701 -18.31 -59.20 3.73
CA ILE A 701 -19.20 -58.10 3.35
C ILE A 701 -20.06 -57.61 4.53
N ALA A 702 -19.80 -58.15 5.72
CA ALA A 702 -20.45 -57.78 6.97
C ALA A 702 -19.37 -57.26 7.95
N PRO A 703 -19.73 -56.41 8.92
CA PRO A 703 -18.80 -55.88 9.92
C PRO A 703 -18.46 -56.90 11.03
N ASP A 704 -18.45 -58.19 10.68
CA ASP A 704 -18.12 -59.30 11.54
C ASP A 704 -17.50 -60.46 10.75
N TRP A 705 -16.74 -61.28 11.46
CA TRP A 705 -16.13 -62.50 10.95
C TRP A 705 -15.91 -63.54 12.05
N THR A 706 -16.23 -64.79 11.75
CA THR A 706 -16.04 -65.92 12.66
C THR A 706 -14.72 -66.63 12.34
N TYR A 707 -13.84 -66.69 13.33
CA TYR A 707 -12.62 -67.49 13.32
C TYR A 707 -12.86 -68.79 14.09
N ASP A 708 -13.40 -69.80 13.41
CA ASP A 708 -13.85 -71.03 14.07
C ASP A 708 -12.71 -71.96 14.51
N ALA A 709 -13.05 -72.96 15.33
CA ALA A 709 -12.09 -73.92 15.88
C ALA A 709 -11.33 -74.74 14.80
N ALA A 710 -11.94 -74.98 13.64
CA ALA A 710 -11.28 -75.70 12.55
C ALA A 710 -10.24 -74.82 11.86
N MET A 711 -10.54 -73.54 11.65
CA MET A 711 -9.58 -72.55 11.15
C MET A 711 -8.40 -72.40 12.10
N ILE A 712 -8.65 -72.32 13.41
CA ILE A 712 -7.59 -72.27 14.43
C ILE A 712 -6.74 -73.53 14.38
N ALA A 713 -7.35 -74.72 14.28
CA ALA A 713 -6.58 -75.98 14.24
C ALA A 713 -5.67 -76.05 13.00
N VAL A 714 -6.11 -75.55 11.86
CA VAL A 714 -5.29 -75.44 10.63
C VAL A 714 -4.14 -74.46 10.84
N ASP A 715 -4.42 -73.28 11.40
CA ASP A 715 -3.41 -72.23 11.56
C ASP A 715 -2.41 -72.55 12.69
N SER A 716 -2.84 -73.27 13.73
CA SER A 716 -2.04 -73.72 14.86
C SER A 716 -1.22 -74.98 14.55
N GLY A 717 -1.75 -75.88 13.71
CA GLY A 717 -1.12 -77.14 13.31
C GLY A 717 0.17 -76.99 12.51
N ALA A 718 0.49 -75.76 12.09
CA ALA A 718 1.76 -75.41 11.45
C ALA A 718 2.94 -75.19 12.44
N GLY A 719 2.78 -75.52 13.73
CA GLY A 719 3.88 -75.52 14.72
C GLY A 719 4.10 -74.18 15.42
N HIS A 720 3.03 -73.46 15.74
CA HIS A 720 3.11 -72.04 16.05
C HIS A 720 2.57 -71.65 17.44
N ASP A 721 3.33 -71.88 18.53
CA ASP A 721 3.05 -71.25 19.85
C ASP A 721 3.32 -69.73 19.84
N GLY A 722 2.32 -68.88 20.10
CA GLY A 722 2.46 -67.43 20.26
C GLY A 722 1.14 -66.65 20.13
N ALA A 723 1.09 -65.44 20.69
CA ALA A 723 -0.11 -64.59 20.66
C ALA A 723 -0.50 -64.22 19.22
N LEU A 724 -1.78 -64.39 18.90
CA LEU A 724 -2.36 -64.02 17.61
C LEU A 724 -2.97 -62.61 17.70
N SER A 725 -2.93 -61.88 16.59
CA SER A 725 -3.68 -60.64 16.43
C SER A 725 -4.51 -60.70 15.16
N VAL A 726 -5.62 -59.98 15.16
CA VAL A 726 -6.52 -59.88 14.02
C VAL A 726 -6.52 -58.44 13.54
N GLU A 727 -6.12 -58.26 12.30
CA GLU A 727 -6.13 -57.00 11.57
C GLU A 727 -7.38 -56.96 10.67
N VAL A 728 -8.14 -55.87 10.78
CA VAL A 728 -9.31 -55.60 9.93
C VAL A 728 -9.02 -54.35 9.12
N ARG A 729 -9.23 -54.44 7.79
CA ARG A 729 -9.15 -53.30 6.87
C ARG A 729 -10.45 -53.19 6.08
N GLN A 730 -10.99 -51.99 5.99
CA GLN A 730 -12.08 -51.70 5.07
C GLN A 730 -11.53 -51.59 3.64
N VAL A 731 -12.18 -52.23 2.68
CA VAL A 731 -11.82 -52.18 1.26
C VAL A 731 -12.69 -51.13 0.59
N GLY A 732 -12.11 -49.99 0.22
CA GLY A 732 -12.79 -48.92 -0.50
C GLY A 732 -12.79 -49.14 -2.01
N THR A 733 -13.51 -48.29 -2.73
CA THR A 733 -13.59 -48.32 -4.20
C THR A 733 -12.23 -48.13 -4.87
N PHE A 734 -11.39 -47.26 -4.31
CA PHE A 734 -10.12 -46.86 -4.92
C PHE A 734 -8.88 -47.38 -4.18
N ALA A 735 -8.99 -47.66 -2.88
CA ALA A 735 -7.87 -48.07 -2.05
C ALA A 735 -8.34 -48.95 -0.86
N THR A 736 -7.45 -49.83 -0.39
CA THR A 736 -7.65 -50.53 0.88
C THR A 736 -7.28 -49.59 2.02
N GLY A 737 -8.16 -49.51 3.02
CA GLY A 737 -8.02 -48.66 4.19
C GLY A 737 -6.92 -49.10 5.15
N ARG A 738 -6.72 -48.28 6.18
CA ARG A 738 -5.80 -48.58 7.27
C ARG A 738 -6.31 -49.70 8.16
N ALA A 739 -5.38 -50.35 8.85
CA ALA A 739 -5.62 -51.47 9.74
C ALA A 739 -6.19 -51.01 11.09
N ALA A 740 -7.16 -51.78 11.59
CA ALA A 740 -7.53 -51.81 12.98
C ALA A 740 -7.20 -53.19 13.55
N THR A 741 -6.55 -53.25 14.71
CA THR A 741 -6.00 -54.51 15.24
C THR A 741 -6.56 -54.82 16.62
N VAL A 742 -6.88 -56.09 16.86
CA VAL A 742 -7.19 -56.63 18.19
C VAL A 742 -6.31 -57.85 18.47
N ALA A 743 -5.78 -57.96 19.69
CA ALA A 743 -5.07 -59.15 20.12
C ALA A 743 -6.09 -60.20 20.59
N ILE A 744 -5.89 -61.46 20.19
CA ILE A 744 -6.65 -62.61 20.69
C ILE A 744 -5.68 -63.53 21.45
N ALA A 745 -5.99 -63.76 22.73
CA ALA A 745 -5.19 -64.65 23.57
C ALA A 745 -5.66 -66.08 23.34
N THR A 746 -4.82 -66.91 22.70
CA THR A 746 -5.05 -68.35 22.52
C THR A 746 -5.04 -69.10 23.84
#